data_AF-A0A0B5HSA7-F1
#
_entry.id   AF-A0A0B5HSA7-F1
#
_cell.length_a   1.000
_cell.length_b   1.000
_cell.length_c   1.000
_cell.angle_alpha   90.00
_cell.angle_beta   90.00
_cell.angle_gamma   90.00
#
_symmetry.space_group_name_H-M   'P 1'
#
loop_
_entity.id
_entity.type
_entity.pdbx_description
1 polymer ?
#
loop_
_entity_poly.entity_id
_entity_poly.type
_entity_poly.pdbx_seq_one_letter_code
_entity_poly.pdbx_strand_id
1 'polypeptide(L)'
;MKRLLFFLFVLLYASSVLAVVEHGEMKIYAVTTEGQGLAADLVLDLDPGTGKVWTSVEPLVGTTTQNAAREAVNLARNYSGQVSSFDYKFSIASNASLVEGPSAGAAMSLLVISMLQSKVLPSNVSLTGTISSDGFVGPVGGVFEKTAEAANTGIKLFMIPKGEAIQTVKIDGKVQSINLVDYAPKEFGLKVVEVSTIDEVLKYAFSDIEEIDINQTAEEAVPDFVPQEITYKPNLGVMKELTSNYLKETKAIIESARTSLSTTLLEDTSLVNTLLDTLNDAEQTIRQAEILNDQNYLYSAANFAFLARVNAMIVRDISDNPSILALNSTVLELKLDILRKDIENLRMDLDKSVPIDFFEWHVSAQQRLTYAEINVERLLNTQTIVVDTGNGTDLGAVFEKIRDYEFAAAWYDVSKDFYEITRQSVKRVRKTDAFKEMADSLIVEAENSVTLLTSGDKEDIVRRLNAAKVERELGWNAASAFDSASAKALASSEAAVEGKNVEGLYSELEQRINVLEQKILSSSFDFAWPVLYLDHAKFFLASANYYKELNQGTQAVNSLKNGIGLVSLAEEVFEAASPMYERFASLDESEIIEADNGLSAPAPSQSNIFDSPLMLGVLVMFSGAVFLFGIVLTITILRGEKRFSIASEMQSVKELQRKADTAFTAGKISEEKHAELANRYAAELASLESLRARRVKTLLEIEENEAEVEALKTRLRELNAHLRDGLLSKGEFKKRSAVLEKRISELHGMGWKESLELEREKQEMGQLKKGVQKTSKPAASKKQSFAPKKPYALKQKPQYKETALKAAKQAGKTGKAPAKKKPFVQPEQSA
;
A
#
# COMPACT_ATOMS: atom_id res chain seq x y z
N MET A 1 70.43 4.83 -27.93
CA MET A 1 69.40 3.81 -27.57
C MET A 1 68.95 3.89 -26.11
N LYS A 2 69.84 3.81 -25.10
CA LYS A 2 69.43 3.84 -23.67
C LYS A 2 68.70 5.11 -23.22
N ARG A 3 69.11 6.29 -23.70
CA ARG A 3 68.42 7.57 -23.40
C ARG A 3 67.04 7.69 -24.07
N LEU A 4 66.89 7.10 -25.26
CA LEU A 4 65.60 7.05 -25.98
C LEU A 4 64.63 6.08 -25.28
N LEU A 5 65.12 4.91 -24.84
CA LEU A 5 64.33 3.96 -24.06
C LEU A 5 63.91 4.55 -22.70
N PHE A 6 64.77 5.32 -22.04
CA PHE A 6 64.43 6.00 -20.79
C PHE A 6 63.33 7.06 -21.01
N PHE A 7 63.42 7.85 -22.07
CA PHE A 7 62.37 8.81 -22.43
C PHE A 7 61.03 8.13 -22.77
N LEU A 8 61.07 7.02 -23.51
CA LEU A 8 59.88 6.23 -23.84
C LEU A 8 59.27 5.58 -22.58
N PHE A 9 60.10 5.15 -21.64
CA PHE A 9 59.68 4.59 -20.36
C PHE A 9 59.06 5.65 -19.44
N VAL A 10 59.58 6.88 -19.43
CA VAL A 10 59.00 8.01 -18.71
C VAL A 10 57.67 8.45 -19.35
N LEU A 11 57.54 8.44 -20.67
CA LEU A 11 56.27 8.71 -21.37
C LEU A 11 55.19 7.65 -21.09
N LEU A 12 55.57 6.37 -21.00
CA LEU A 12 54.68 5.26 -20.63
C LEU A 12 54.22 5.31 -19.16
N TYR A 13 55.06 5.86 -18.27
CA TYR A 13 54.68 6.11 -16.86
C TYR A 13 53.90 7.42 -16.70
N ALA A 14 54.12 8.42 -17.56
CA ALA A 14 53.33 9.66 -17.55
C ALA A 14 51.88 9.41 -18.01
N SER A 15 51.63 8.42 -18.88
CA SER A 15 50.27 8.06 -19.31
C SER A 15 49.44 7.29 -18.27
N SER A 16 50.03 6.88 -17.14
CA SER A 16 49.32 6.18 -16.06
C SER A 16 48.91 7.10 -14.89
N VAL A 17 49.14 8.41 -15.00
CA VAL A 17 48.87 9.41 -13.93
C VAL A 17 47.60 10.24 -14.20
N LEU A 18 46.84 9.96 -15.26
CA LEU A 18 45.61 10.70 -15.60
C LEU A 18 44.43 9.75 -15.82
N ALA A 19 44.10 8.91 -14.83
CA ALA A 19 42.72 8.48 -14.69
C ALA A 19 42.02 9.60 -13.91
N VAL A 20 41.47 10.58 -14.63
CA VAL A 20 40.62 11.61 -14.03
C VAL A 20 39.32 10.92 -13.66
N VAL A 21 39.14 10.63 -12.37
CA VAL A 21 37.82 10.29 -11.83
C VAL A 21 37.05 11.60 -11.81
N GLU A 22 36.05 11.72 -12.68
CA GLU A 22 35.15 12.86 -12.60
C GLU A 22 34.25 12.66 -11.37
N HIS A 23 34.23 13.67 -10.51
CA HIS A 23 33.52 13.66 -9.24
C HIS A 23 32.48 14.78 -9.24
N GLY A 24 31.25 14.44 -8.87
CA GLY A 24 30.15 15.39 -8.74
C GLY A 24 29.41 15.16 -7.44
N GLU A 25 28.92 16.26 -6.86
CA GLU A 25 28.15 16.24 -5.62
C GLU A 25 26.98 17.21 -5.70
N MET A 26 25.88 16.89 -5.01
CA MET A 26 24.78 17.81 -4.76
C MET A 26 23.98 17.40 -3.51
N LYS A 27 23.24 18.34 -2.93
CA LYS A 27 22.29 18.02 -1.85
C LYS A 27 20.98 17.48 -2.41
N ILE A 28 20.41 16.48 -1.74
CA ILE A 28 19.07 15.95 -1.99
C ILE A 28 18.26 15.94 -0.69
N TYR A 29 16.93 15.88 -0.80
CA TYR A 29 16.03 16.04 0.34
C TYR A 29 14.99 14.93 0.43
N ALA A 30 14.73 14.49 1.65
CA ALA A 30 13.76 13.47 2.01
C ALA A 30 12.91 13.95 3.20
N VAL A 31 11.95 13.13 3.60
CA VAL A 31 11.11 13.37 4.79
C VAL A 31 11.21 12.14 5.69
N THR A 32 11.32 12.36 6.99
CA THR A 32 11.31 11.28 7.99
C THR A 32 9.89 10.76 8.21
N THR A 33 9.74 9.60 8.84
CA THR A 33 8.44 9.04 9.24
C THR A 33 7.66 9.95 10.20
N GLU A 34 8.32 10.92 10.83
CA GLU A 34 7.72 11.92 11.72
C GLU A 34 7.30 13.19 10.96
N GLY A 35 7.44 13.22 9.63
CA GLY A 35 7.10 14.37 8.80
C GLY A 35 8.11 15.51 8.91
N GLN A 36 9.38 15.23 9.19
CA GLN A 36 10.43 16.26 9.23
C GLN A 36 11.30 16.20 7.98
N GLY A 37 11.69 17.37 7.45
CA GLY A 37 12.63 17.46 6.34
C GLY A 37 14.01 16.93 6.73
N LEU A 38 14.67 16.26 5.79
CA LEU A 38 15.99 15.66 5.97
C LEU A 38 16.85 15.94 4.74
N ALA A 39 18.03 16.53 4.94
CA ALA A 39 19.04 16.65 3.91
C ALA A 39 19.97 15.41 3.85
N ALA A 40 20.40 15.08 2.63
CA ALA A 40 21.45 14.10 2.38
C ALA A 40 22.38 14.59 1.26
N ASP A 41 23.65 14.18 1.32
CA ASP A 41 24.64 14.50 0.29
C ASP A 41 24.67 13.36 -0.74
N LEU A 42 24.37 13.68 -2.00
CA LEU A 42 24.46 12.78 -3.14
C LEU A 42 25.80 13.00 -3.85
N VAL A 43 26.59 11.95 -3.96
CA VAL A 43 27.90 11.92 -4.62
C VAL A 43 27.85 10.95 -5.79
N LEU A 44 28.46 11.32 -6.91
CA LEU A 44 28.62 10.48 -8.09
C LEU A 44 30.08 10.50 -8.55
N ASP A 45 30.69 9.31 -8.64
CA ASP A 45 31.97 9.10 -9.29
C ASP A 45 31.76 8.42 -10.66
N LEU A 46 32.41 8.97 -11.69
CA LEU A 46 32.47 8.37 -13.04
C LEU A 46 33.85 7.77 -13.29
N ASP A 47 33.86 6.45 -13.50
CA ASP A 47 35.06 5.71 -13.88
C ASP A 47 34.95 5.23 -15.32
N PRO A 48 36.03 5.21 -16.13
CA PRO A 48 36.00 4.57 -17.44
C PRO A 48 35.53 3.11 -17.34
N GLY A 49 34.47 2.76 -18.08
CA GLY A 49 33.69 1.55 -17.82
C GLY A 49 32.78 1.12 -18.96
N THR A 50 31.75 0.35 -18.61
CA THR A 50 30.84 -0.32 -19.56
C THR A 50 29.37 0.08 -19.39
N GLY A 51 29.08 1.09 -18.56
CA GLY A 51 27.71 1.52 -18.25
C GLY A 51 27.13 0.89 -16.99
N LYS A 52 27.93 0.28 -16.11
CA LYS A 52 27.43 -0.32 -14.87
C LYS A 52 27.09 0.75 -13.85
N VAL A 53 25.99 0.54 -13.14
CA VAL A 53 25.54 1.43 -12.05
C VAL A 53 25.70 0.74 -10.71
N TRP A 54 26.44 1.37 -9.82
CA TRP A 54 26.68 0.95 -8.45
C TRP A 54 26.10 2.00 -7.50
N THR A 55 25.54 1.53 -6.40
CA THR A 55 25.02 2.37 -5.32
C THR A 55 25.65 1.89 -4.01
N SER A 56 26.34 2.77 -3.29
CA SER A 56 27.03 2.45 -2.02
C SER A 56 26.67 3.47 -0.97
N VAL A 57 26.08 3.05 0.15
CA VAL A 57 25.41 3.99 1.05
C VAL A 57 25.54 3.59 2.51
N GLU A 58 25.87 4.56 3.36
CA GLU A 58 25.81 4.47 4.81
C GLU A 58 24.76 5.51 5.27
N PRO A 59 23.53 5.10 5.64
CA PRO A 59 22.99 3.72 5.78
C PRO A 59 22.34 3.14 4.52
N LEU A 60 21.78 1.93 4.65
CA LEU A 60 21.15 1.11 3.60
C LEU A 60 20.23 1.93 2.66
N VAL A 61 20.15 1.54 1.39
CA VAL A 61 19.23 2.13 0.41
C VAL A 61 18.28 1.08 -0.16
N GLY A 62 16.98 1.42 -0.20
CA GLY A 62 15.91 0.59 -0.74
C GLY A 62 16.03 0.33 -2.25
N THR A 63 15.31 -0.66 -2.78
CA THR A 63 15.43 -1.04 -4.21
C THR A 63 14.96 0.07 -5.15
N THR A 64 14.01 0.90 -4.71
CA THR A 64 13.44 2.02 -5.48
C THR A 64 14.46 3.10 -5.79
N THR A 65 15.28 3.50 -4.82
CA THR A 65 16.35 4.48 -5.05
C THR A 65 17.46 3.91 -5.94
N GLN A 66 17.73 2.60 -5.87
CA GLN A 66 18.66 1.95 -6.81
C GLN A 66 18.10 1.93 -8.23
N ASN A 67 16.80 1.73 -8.38
CA ASN A 67 16.12 1.81 -9.68
C ASN A 67 16.14 3.24 -10.22
N ALA A 68 15.86 4.25 -9.39
CA ALA A 68 15.97 5.66 -9.77
C ALA A 68 17.38 6.04 -10.27
N ALA A 69 18.43 5.51 -9.63
CA ALA A 69 19.81 5.70 -10.10
C ALA A 69 20.06 5.07 -11.49
N ARG A 70 19.50 3.88 -11.75
CA ARG A 70 19.58 3.24 -13.08
C ARG A 70 18.79 4.00 -14.13
N GLU A 71 17.61 4.48 -13.78
CA GLU A 71 16.77 5.31 -14.65
C GLU A 71 17.45 6.61 -15.01
N ALA A 72 18.04 7.30 -14.05
CA ALA A 72 18.84 8.51 -14.28
C ALA A 72 19.97 8.28 -15.30
N VAL A 73 20.72 7.19 -15.15
CA VAL A 73 21.80 6.82 -16.10
C VAL A 73 21.24 6.43 -17.47
N ASN A 74 20.10 5.74 -17.51
CA ASN A 74 19.45 5.38 -18.77
C ASN A 74 18.94 6.63 -19.51
N LEU A 75 18.29 7.55 -18.81
CA LEU A 75 17.78 8.83 -19.34
C LEU A 75 18.93 9.69 -19.89
N ALA A 76 20.08 9.70 -19.20
CA ALA A 76 21.25 10.45 -19.65
C ALA A 76 21.76 10.05 -21.05
N ARG A 77 21.38 8.88 -21.58
CA ARG A 77 21.70 8.47 -22.95
C ARG A 77 21.10 9.39 -24.00
N ASN A 78 19.98 10.04 -23.70
CA ASN A 78 19.35 11.01 -24.57
C ASN A 78 20.16 12.32 -24.65
N TYR A 79 21.04 12.57 -23.68
CA TYR A 79 21.82 13.80 -23.52
C TYR A 79 23.31 13.63 -23.81
N SER A 80 23.83 12.42 -23.76
CA SER A 80 25.24 12.12 -24.04
C SER A 80 25.43 10.74 -24.67
N GLY A 81 26.15 10.70 -25.80
CA GLY A 81 26.56 9.46 -26.44
C GLY A 81 27.68 8.71 -25.70
N GLN A 82 28.24 9.30 -24.65
CA GLN A 82 29.35 8.70 -23.89
C GLN A 82 28.89 7.85 -22.71
N VAL A 83 27.58 7.70 -22.48
CA VAL A 83 27.06 7.03 -21.28
C VAL A 83 27.62 5.63 -21.08
N SER A 84 27.80 4.87 -22.17
CA SER A 84 28.33 3.50 -22.15
C SER A 84 29.84 3.41 -21.91
N SER A 85 30.55 4.55 -21.89
CA SER A 85 32.00 4.65 -21.68
C SER A 85 32.38 4.77 -20.21
N PHE A 86 31.39 4.90 -19.31
CA PHE A 86 31.60 5.10 -17.88
C PHE A 86 30.82 4.08 -17.05
N ASP A 87 31.35 3.70 -15.90
CA ASP A 87 30.62 3.10 -14.80
C ASP A 87 30.28 4.20 -13.78
N TYR A 88 29.08 4.14 -13.20
CA TYR A 88 28.49 5.16 -12.33
C TYR A 88 28.46 4.63 -10.90
N LYS A 89 29.03 5.38 -9.96
CA LYS A 89 29.03 5.02 -8.55
C LYS A 89 28.35 6.11 -7.73
N PHE A 90 27.10 5.87 -7.36
CA PHE A 90 26.35 6.76 -6.49
C PHE A 90 26.64 6.44 -5.03
N SER A 91 26.92 7.47 -4.24
CA SER A 91 26.97 7.41 -2.79
C SER A 91 26.04 8.44 -2.19
N ILE A 92 25.24 8.05 -1.20
CA ILE A 92 24.40 8.98 -0.44
C ILE A 92 24.88 8.97 1.02
N ALA A 93 25.10 10.13 1.60
CA ALA A 93 25.43 10.26 3.01
C ALA A 93 24.30 11.00 3.73
N SER A 94 23.72 10.36 4.76
CA SER A 94 22.66 10.95 5.56
C SER A 94 22.80 10.55 7.03
N ASN A 95 22.29 11.41 7.92
CA ASN A 95 22.18 11.08 9.35
C ASN A 95 20.95 10.22 9.67
N ALA A 96 20.07 9.93 8.70
CA ALA A 96 18.95 9.01 8.90
C ALA A 96 19.43 7.57 9.02
N SER A 97 18.57 6.66 9.50
CA SER A 97 18.85 5.22 9.60
C SER A 97 18.60 4.44 8.31
N LEU A 98 17.88 5.03 7.34
CA LEU A 98 17.52 4.46 6.04
C LEU A 98 17.18 5.62 5.08
N VAL A 99 17.72 5.61 3.86
CA VAL A 99 17.32 6.54 2.79
C VAL A 99 16.59 5.73 1.72
N GLU A 100 15.33 6.05 1.48
CA GLU A 100 14.46 5.23 0.64
C GLU A 100 13.46 6.10 -0.14
N GLY A 101 13.21 5.72 -1.39
CA GLY A 101 12.26 6.37 -2.27
C GLY A 101 12.86 6.85 -3.60
N PRO A 102 12.03 7.00 -4.65
CA PRO A 102 12.45 7.47 -5.97
C PRO A 102 12.51 9.00 -6.09
N SER A 103 12.16 9.75 -5.05
CA SER A 103 12.04 11.23 -5.06
C SER A 103 13.36 11.99 -5.34
N ALA A 104 14.49 11.29 -5.37
CA ALA A 104 15.79 11.82 -5.77
C ALA A 104 16.12 11.58 -7.25
N GLY A 105 15.23 10.92 -8.01
CA GLY A 105 15.47 10.53 -9.41
C GLY A 105 15.79 11.70 -10.33
N ALA A 106 15.04 12.81 -10.22
CA ALA A 106 15.31 14.01 -11.00
C ALA A 106 16.67 14.65 -10.62
N ALA A 107 17.02 14.64 -9.33
CA ALA A 107 18.31 15.12 -8.84
C ALA A 107 19.48 14.27 -9.32
N MET A 108 19.36 12.94 -9.24
CA MET A 108 20.35 12.00 -9.80
C MET A 108 20.52 12.21 -11.31
N SER A 109 19.44 12.44 -12.04
CA SER A 109 19.49 12.69 -13.48
C SER A 109 20.22 13.98 -13.82
N LEU A 110 19.92 15.06 -13.10
CA LEU A 110 20.63 16.34 -13.24
C LEU A 110 22.14 16.16 -13.00
N LEU A 111 22.53 15.47 -11.92
CA LEU A 111 23.93 15.22 -11.59
C LEU A 111 24.65 14.42 -12.68
N VAL A 112 24.07 13.31 -13.13
CA VAL A 112 24.64 12.47 -14.20
C VAL A 112 24.81 13.27 -15.49
N ILE A 113 23.76 13.96 -15.94
CA ILE A 113 23.79 14.72 -17.20
C ILE A 113 24.82 15.85 -17.11
N SER A 114 24.87 16.56 -15.98
CA SER A 114 25.82 17.64 -15.78
C SER A 114 27.27 17.17 -15.86
N MET A 115 27.60 16.06 -15.20
CA MET A 115 28.94 15.48 -15.22
C MET A 115 29.33 15.02 -16.64
N LEU A 116 28.44 14.31 -17.33
CA LEU A 116 28.68 13.87 -18.72
C LEU A 116 28.81 15.03 -19.73
N GLN A 117 28.30 16.21 -19.39
CA GLN A 117 28.46 17.45 -20.17
C GLN A 117 29.64 18.30 -19.69
N SER A 118 30.40 17.83 -18.69
CA SER A 118 31.47 18.56 -18.01
C SER A 118 31.03 19.95 -17.52
N LYS A 119 29.78 20.05 -17.07
CA LYS A 119 29.22 21.26 -16.43
C LYS A 119 29.27 21.08 -14.92
N VAL A 120 29.72 22.12 -14.22
CA VAL A 120 29.75 22.14 -12.75
C VAL A 120 28.39 22.64 -12.26
N LEU A 121 27.71 21.84 -11.43
CA LEU A 121 26.45 22.25 -10.79
C LEU A 121 26.73 23.31 -9.71
N PRO A 122 25.94 24.40 -9.65
CA PRO A 122 26.02 25.32 -8.52
C PRO A 122 25.59 24.64 -7.22
N SER A 123 26.37 24.80 -6.14
CA SER A 123 26.10 24.16 -4.84
C SER A 123 24.85 24.70 -4.12
N ASN A 124 24.34 25.85 -4.56
CA ASN A 124 23.14 26.50 -4.06
C ASN A 124 21.89 26.19 -4.90
N VAL A 125 21.94 25.20 -5.78
CA VAL A 125 20.81 24.71 -6.58
C VAL A 125 20.52 23.27 -6.21
N SER A 126 19.25 22.94 -5.99
CA SER A 126 18.81 21.56 -5.81
C SER A 126 17.35 21.37 -6.26
N LEU A 127 16.86 20.14 -6.19
CA LEU A 127 15.51 19.77 -6.57
C LEU A 127 15.02 18.53 -5.84
N THR A 128 13.71 18.30 -5.93
CA THR A 128 13.08 17.02 -5.61
C THR A 128 12.11 16.63 -6.75
N GLY A 129 11.93 15.32 -6.95
CA GLY A 129 11.08 14.80 -8.02
C GLY A 129 11.43 13.36 -8.37
N THR A 130 10.42 12.55 -8.71
CA THR A 130 10.67 11.29 -9.43
C THR A 130 11.10 11.60 -10.86
N ILE A 131 11.62 10.60 -11.57
CA ILE A 131 12.01 10.76 -12.97
C ILE A 131 11.53 9.56 -13.77
N SER A 132 10.92 9.81 -14.92
CA SER A 132 10.55 8.76 -15.86
C SER A 132 11.62 8.55 -16.94
N SER A 133 11.51 7.46 -17.69
CA SER A 133 12.45 7.17 -18.79
C SER A 133 12.43 8.17 -19.95
N ASP A 134 11.32 8.88 -20.12
CA ASP A 134 11.13 9.97 -21.09
C ASP A 134 11.49 11.35 -20.53
N GLY A 135 11.91 11.43 -19.26
CA GLY A 135 12.45 12.64 -18.64
C GLY A 135 11.39 13.54 -17.98
N PHE A 136 10.19 13.03 -17.73
CA PHE A 136 9.15 13.73 -16.97
C PHE A 136 9.49 13.73 -15.47
N VAL A 137 9.35 14.89 -14.83
CA VAL A 137 9.57 15.07 -13.39
C VAL A 137 8.24 14.89 -12.68
N GLY A 138 8.12 13.81 -11.92
CA GLY A 138 6.87 13.42 -11.27
C GLY A 138 6.75 13.84 -9.79
N PRO A 139 5.52 13.73 -9.23
CA PRO A 139 5.17 14.22 -7.90
C PRO A 139 5.90 13.48 -6.78
N VAL A 140 5.99 14.12 -5.62
CA VAL A 140 6.68 13.57 -4.43
C VAL A 140 6.01 14.04 -3.15
N GLY A 141 6.01 13.20 -2.10
CA GLY A 141 5.51 13.60 -0.79
C GLY A 141 6.40 14.62 -0.06
N GLY A 142 5.75 15.45 0.77
CA GLY A 142 6.39 16.36 1.74
C GLY A 142 7.26 17.46 1.12
N VAL A 143 6.72 18.12 0.09
CA VAL A 143 7.43 19.17 -0.65
C VAL A 143 7.69 20.38 0.24
N PHE A 144 6.77 20.75 1.13
CA PHE A 144 6.98 21.82 2.10
C PHE A 144 8.17 21.55 3.02
N GLU A 145 8.21 20.38 3.65
CA GLU A 145 9.27 19.98 4.58
C GLU A 145 10.64 19.94 3.89
N LYS A 146 10.68 19.41 2.66
CA LYS A 146 11.89 19.37 1.82
C LYS A 146 12.35 20.77 1.43
N THR A 147 11.42 21.66 1.07
CA THR A 147 11.71 23.05 0.70
C THR A 147 12.26 23.83 1.89
N ALA A 148 11.65 23.66 3.06
CA ALA A 148 12.13 24.26 4.31
C ALA A 148 13.54 23.77 4.67
N GLU A 149 13.80 22.46 4.56
CA GLU A 149 15.12 21.90 4.82
C GLU A 149 16.17 22.32 3.78
N ALA A 150 15.78 22.47 2.51
CA ALA A 150 16.64 23.03 1.47
C ALA A 150 17.06 24.47 1.79
N ALA A 151 16.16 25.27 2.35
CA ALA A 151 16.50 26.60 2.86
C ALA A 151 17.58 26.53 3.94
N ASN A 152 17.39 25.63 4.92
CA ASN A 152 18.26 25.48 6.08
C ASN A 152 19.69 25.06 5.71
N THR A 153 19.86 24.32 4.61
CA THR A 153 21.17 23.88 4.11
C THR A 153 21.83 24.89 3.16
N GLY A 154 21.19 26.03 2.89
CA GLY A 154 21.76 27.13 2.10
C GLY A 154 21.43 27.10 0.61
N ILE A 155 20.45 26.29 0.16
CA ILE A 155 19.96 26.32 -1.22
C ILE A 155 19.27 27.66 -1.50
N LYS A 156 19.51 28.20 -2.69
CA LYS A 156 18.94 29.47 -3.19
C LYS A 156 17.93 29.26 -4.31
N LEU A 157 18.02 28.16 -5.04
CA LEU A 157 17.04 27.73 -6.02
C LEU A 157 16.65 26.27 -5.75
N PHE A 158 15.38 26.03 -5.46
CA PHE A 158 14.84 24.69 -5.25
C PHE A 158 13.76 24.41 -6.30
N MET A 159 13.99 23.43 -7.15
CA MET A 159 13.01 23.03 -8.17
C MET A 159 12.12 21.91 -7.64
N ILE A 160 10.82 22.04 -7.86
CA ILE A 160 9.81 21.07 -7.42
C ILE A 160 8.97 20.59 -8.62
N PRO A 161 8.32 19.42 -8.55
CA PRO A 161 7.48 18.94 -9.64
C PRO A 161 6.35 19.92 -9.95
N LYS A 162 5.93 20.00 -11.22
CA LYS A 162 4.82 20.85 -11.63
C LYS A 162 3.51 20.42 -10.96
N GLY A 163 2.77 21.37 -10.39
CA GLY A 163 1.52 21.15 -9.66
C GLY A 163 1.67 21.00 -8.15
N GLU A 164 2.91 20.99 -7.62
CA GLU A 164 3.21 20.79 -6.21
C GLU A 164 3.51 22.11 -5.46
N ALA A 165 3.40 23.27 -6.11
CA ALA A 165 3.64 24.55 -5.43
C ALA A 165 2.64 24.83 -4.29
N ILE A 166 1.38 24.43 -4.43
CA ILE A 166 0.35 24.60 -3.40
C ILE A 166 0.51 23.51 -2.35
N GLN A 167 0.72 23.92 -1.11
CA GLN A 167 0.88 23.00 0.02
C GLN A 167 -0.07 23.39 1.14
N THR A 168 -0.81 22.42 1.67
CA THR A 168 -1.62 22.60 2.88
C THR A 168 -0.80 22.20 4.10
N VAL A 169 -0.48 23.16 4.96
CA VAL A 169 0.47 22.99 6.07
C VAL A 169 -0.08 23.55 7.37
N LYS A 170 0.41 23.03 8.50
CA LYS A 170 0.08 23.52 9.84
C LYS A 170 1.21 24.42 10.35
N ILE A 171 1.00 25.73 10.35
CA ILE A 171 1.95 26.74 10.83
C ILE A 171 1.34 27.41 12.07
N ASP A 172 2.10 27.43 13.18
CA ASP A 172 1.65 27.97 14.47
C ASP A 172 0.30 27.42 14.96
N GLY A 173 0.05 26.14 14.72
CA GLY A 173 -1.19 25.45 15.10
C GLY A 173 -2.39 25.74 14.19
N LYS A 174 -2.24 26.61 13.18
CA LYS A 174 -3.26 26.90 12.17
C LYS A 174 -2.94 26.20 10.87
N VAL A 175 -3.93 25.54 10.29
CA VAL A 175 -3.79 24.95 8.95
C VAL A 175 -4.04 26.05 7.92
N GLN A 176 -3.17 26.16 6.93
CA GLN A 176 -3.28 27.13 5.84
C GLN A 176 -2.72 26.55 4.53
N SER A 177 -3.33 26.93 3.42
CA SER A 177 -2.84 26.64 2.07
C SER A 177 -1.89 27.74 1.66
N ILE A 178 -0.69 27.36 1.24
CA ILE A 178 0.36 28.29 0.82
C ILE A 178 0.86 27.94 -0.58
N ASN A 179 1.25 28.95 -1.34
CA ASN A 179 1.99 28.76 -2.57
C ASN A 179 3.49 28.88 -2.27
N LEU A 180 4.24 27.79 -2.38
CA LEU A 180 5.68 27.74 -2.14
C LEU A 180 6.48 28.71 -3.02
N VAL A 181 6.01 28.99 -4.25
CA VAL A 181 6.66 29.94 -5.17
C VAL A 181 6.66 31.36 -4.58
N ASP A 182 5.59 31.73 -3.88
CA ASP A 182 5.45 33.05 -3.22
C ASP A 182 5.95 33.06 -1.78
N TYR A 183 5.73 31.95 -1.07
CA TYR A 183 5.99 31.80 0.35
C TYR A 183 7.48 31.62 0.63
N ALA A 184 8.15 30.70 -0.08
CA ALA A 184 9.54 30.35 0.20
C ALA A 184 10.53 31.52 0.01
N PRO A 185 10.39 32.42 -0.98
CA PRO A 185 11.26 33.60 -1.07
C PRO A 185 11.13 34.54 0.13
N LYS A 186 9.92 34.70 0.68
CA LYS A 186 9.62 35.64 1.78
C LYS A 186 10.02 35.05 3.13
N GLU A 187 9.63 33.82 3.38
CA GLU A 187 9.76 33.18 4.70
C GLU A 187 11.05 32.37 4.85
N PHE A 188 11.54 31.77 3.76
CA PHE A 188 12.71 30.89 3.78
C PHE A 188 13.94 31.48 3.07
N GLY A 189 13.77 32.55 2.28
CA GLY A 189 14.88 33.18 1.55
C GLY A 189 15.48 32.31 0.44
N LEU A 190 14.68 31.42 -0.16
CA LEU A 190 15.03 30.66 -1.37
C LEU A 190 13.99 30.87 -2.48
N LYS A 191 14.40 30.80 -3.75
CA LYS A 191 13.47 30.77 -4.90
C LYS A 191 13.01 29.33 -5.15
N VAL A 192 11.71 29.16 -5.34
CA VAL A 192 11.10 27.89 -5.74
C VAL A 192 10.55 28.05 -7.15
N VAL A 193 10.79 27.05 -8.00
CA VAL A 193 10.20 26.97 -9.34
C VAL A 193 9.65 25.58 -9.61
N GLU A 194 8.55 25.53 -10.35
CA GLU A 194 7.96 24.28 -10.81
C GLU A 194 8.60 23.81 -12.12
N VAL A 195 8.85 22.50 -12.23
CA VAL A 195 9.44 21.86 -13.40
C VAL A 195 8.66 20.61 -13.77
N SER A 196 8.43 20.42 -15.06
CA SER A 196 7.71 19.26 -15.62
C SER A 196 8.65 18.25 -16.27
N THR A 197 9.83 18.68 -16.70
CA THR A 197 10.79 17.85 -17.44
C THR A 197 12.22 18.11 -17.01
N ILE A 198 13.09 17.12 -17.26
CA ILE A 198 14.53 17.25 -17.01
C ILE A 198 15.17 18.36 -17.87
N ASP A 199 14.59 18.70 -19.02
CA ASP A 199 15.04 19.81 -19.87
C ASP A 199 14.84 21.16 -19.18
N GLU A 200 13.70 21.36 -18.51
CA GLU A 200 13.44 22.55 -17.70
C GLU A 200 14.37 22.61 -16.49
N VAL A 201 14.60 21.47 -15.82
CA VAL A 201 15.58 21.36 -14.73
C VAL A 201 16.96 21.80 -15.20
N LEU A 202 17.45 21.28 -16.33
CA LEU A 202 18.75 21.64 -16.88
C LEU A 202 18.82 23.14 -17.24
N LYS A 203 17.74 23.70 -17.79
CA LYS A 203 17.67 25.14 -18.11
C LYS A 203 17.83 25.99 -16.84
N TYR A 204 17.04 25.71 -15.79
CA TYR A 204 17.07 26.51 -14.56
C TYR A 204 18.36 26.30 -13.76
N ALA A 205 18.87 25.06 -13.70
CA ALA A 205 20.05 24.73 -12.92
C ALA A 205 21.31 25.53 -13.32
N PHE A 206 21.37 26.00 -14.57
CA PHE A 206 22.51 26.78 -15.10
C PHE A 206 22.15 28.22 -15.47
N SER A 207 20.97 28.71 -15.06
CA SER A 207 20.57 30.11 -15.25
C SER A 207 21.03 30.97 -14.08
N ASP A 208 21.14 32.28 -14.29
CA ASP A 208 21.31 33.22 -13.19
C ASP A 208 20.04 33.21 -12.33
N ILE A 209 20.17 32.84 -11.06
CA ILE A 209 19.05 32.73 -10.11
C ILE A 209 18.29 34.07 -10.02
N GLU A 210 18.97 35.20 -10.18
CA GLU A 210 18.33 36.51 -10.13
C GLU A 210 17.46 36.84 -11.35
N GLU A 211 17.76 36.24 -12.50
CA GLU A 211 17.02 36.45 -13.75
C GLU A 211 15.84 35.47 -13.94
N ILE A 212 15.69 34.47 -13.05
CA ILE A 212 14.57 33.53 -13.09
C ILE A 212 13.28 34.24 -12.70
N ASP A 213 12.38 34.39 -13.67
CA ASP A 213 11.03 34.89 -13.47
C ASP A 213 10.11 33.79 -12.92
N ILE A 214 9.92 33.83 -11.60
CA ILE A 214 9.02 32.92 -10.88
C ILE A 214 7.55 33.05 -11.32
N ASN A 215 7.15 34.18 -11.91
CA ASN A 215 5.76 34.43 -12.31
C ASN A 215 5.41 33.79 -13.67
N GLN A 216 6.40 33.40 -14.48
CA GLN A 216 6.17 32.67 -15.74
C GLN A 216 6.06 31.15 -15.54
N THR A 217 6.53 30.65 -14.40
CA THR A 217 6.56 29.21 -14.09
C THR A 217 5.38 28.77 -13.24
N ALA A 218 4.81 29.67 -12.43
CA ALA A 218 3.56 29.43 -11.75
C ALA A 218 2.41 29.49 -12.77
N GLU A 219 1.85 28.34 -13.15
CA GLU A 219 0.41 28.34 -13.36
C GLU A 219 -0.21 28.76 -12.01
N GLU A 220 -1.21 29.66 -12.02
CA GLU A 220 -1.99 29.96 -10.81
C GLU A 220 -2.71 28.68 -10.37
N ALA A 221 -2.00 27.82 -9.65
CA ALA A 221 -2.57 26.67 -9.01
C ALA A 221 -3.57 27.20 -7.99
N VAL A 222 -4.82 26.76 -8.12
CA VAL A 222 -5.89 27.20 -7.25
C VAL A 222 -5.56 26.73 -5.83
N PRO A 223 -5.35 27.63 -4.87
CA PRO A 223 -4.96 27.23 -3.53
C PRO A 223 -6.05 26.36 -2.91
N ASP A 224 -5.68 25.22 -2.33
CA ASP A 224 -6.63 24.30 -1.72
C ASP A 224 -7.46 24.97 -0.61
N PHE A 225 -8.75 24.65 -0.57
CA PHE A 225 -9.60 25.07 0.54
C PHE A 225 -9.19 24.38 1.83
N VAL A 226 -8.84 25.17 2.85
CA VAL A 226 -8.60 24.70 4.21
C VAL A 226 -9.79 25.14 5.08
N PRO A 227 -10.57 24.20 5.64
CA PRO A 227 -11.75 24.60 6.38
C PRO A 227 -11.36 25.13 7.77
N GLN A 228 -12.24 25.92 8.39
CA GLN A 228 -12.02 26.39 9.76
C GLN A 228 -12.54 25.34 10.76
N GLU A 229 -11.96 25.28 11.95
CA GLU A 229 -12.43 24.37 13.00
C GLU A 229 -13.91 24.62 13.34
N ILE A 230 -14.72 23.56 13.30
CA ILE A 230 -16.11 23.62 13.76
C ILE A 230 -16.23 23.20 15.22
N THR A 231 -17.30 23.66 15.87
CA THR A 231 -17.58 23.31 17.27
C THR A 231 -17.76 21.80 17.41
N TYR A 232 -16.92 21.18 18.23
CA TYR A 232 -17.04 19.76 18.57
C TYR A 232 -18.35 19.49 19.32
N LYS A 233 -19.09 18.47 18.86
CA LYS A 233 -20.35 18.04 19.47
C LYS A 233 -20.10 16.80 20.35
N PRO A 234 -20.38 16.83 21.66
CA PRO A 234 -20.05 15.73 22.58
C PRO A 234 -20.67 14.37 22.21
N ASN A 235 -21.87 14.36 21.63
CA ASN A 235 -22.55 13.14 21.19
C ASN A 235 -21.80 12.42 20.05
N LEU A 236 -20.89 13.09 19.35
CA LEU A 236 -20.04 12.52 18.29
C LEU A 236 -18.68 12.01 18.81
N GLY A 237 -18.48 11.91 20.13
CA GLY A 237 -17.20 11.44 20.69
C GLY A 237 -16.79 10.05 20.25
N VAL A 238 -17.76 9.16 20.07
CA VAL A 238 -17.53 7.83 19.49
C VAL A 238 -16.94 7.93 18.08
N MET A 239 -17.48 8.81 17.25
CA MET A 239 -16.98 9.03 15.89
C MET A 239 -15.57 9.64 15.90
N LYS A 240 -15.30 10.56 16.83
CA LYS A 240 -13.98 11.19 16.97
C LYS A 240 -12.90 10.16 17.34
N GLU A 241 -13.20 9.29 18.30
CA GLU A 241 -12.30 8.23 18.71
C GLU A 241 -12.06 7.22 17.58
N LEU A 242 -13.15 6.74 16.95
CA LEU A 242 -13.07 5.82 15.82
C LEU A 242 -12.24 6.39 14.68
N THR A 243 -12.51 7.63 14.27
CA THR A 243 -11.75 8.32 13.21
C THR A 243 -10.27 8.44 13.57
N SER A 244 -9.96 8.78 14.82
CA SER A 244 -8.58 8.95 15.28
C SER A 244 -7.81 7.63 15.31
N ASN A 245 -8.45 6.53 15.74
CA ASN A 245 -7.86 5.20 15.71
C ASN A 245 -7.65 4.73 14.27
N TYR A 246 -8.65 4.92 13.41
CA TYR A 246 -8.59 4.54 12.00
C TYR A 246 -7.48 5.29 11.25
N LEU A 247 -7.29 6.60 11.50
CA LEU A 247 -6.16 7.38 10.99
C LEU A 247 -4.81 6.78 11.39
N LYS A 248 -4.66 6.44 12.68
CA LYS A 248 -3.43 5.86 13.22
C LYS A 248 -3.10 4.52 12.56
N GLU A 249 -4.09 3.65 12.39
CA GLU A 249 -3.91 2.37 11.71
C GLU A 249 -3.56 2.54 10.24
N THR A 250 -4.27 3.42 9.53
CA THR A 250 -4.01 3.69 8.12
C THR A 250 -2.60 4.22 7.88
N LYS A 251 -2.06 5.07 8.75
CA LYS A 251 -0.65 5.49 8.70
C LYS A 251 0.31 4.30 8.80
N ALA A 252 0.06 3.38 9.74
CA ALA A 252 0.90 2.19 9.89
C ALA A 252 0.84 1.30 8.63
N ILE A 253 -0.33 1.21 7.99
CA ILE A 253 -0.50 0.49 6.72
C ILE A 253 0.27 1.18 5.59
N ILE A 254 0.22 2.52 5.49
CA ILE A 254 0.99 3.29 4.50
C ILE A 254 2.49 3.04 4.66
N GLU A 255 3.02 3.09 5.88
CA GLU A 255 4.43 2.78 6.16
C GLU A 255 4.79 1.33 5.79
N SER A 256 3.89 0.39 6.07
CA SER A 256 4.05 -1.00 5.64
C SER A 256 4.05 -1.11 4.12
N ALA A 257 3.14 -0.45 3.42
CA ALA A 257 3.03 -0.46 1.97
C ALA A 257 4.29 0.11 1.31
N ARG A 258 4.83 1.20 1.88
CA ARG A 258 6.11 1.80 1.46
C ARG A 258 7.26 0.80 1.58
N THR A 259 7.35 0.12 2.72
CA THR A 259 8.37 -0.92 2.99
C THR A 259 8.23 -2.12 2.04
N SER A 260 7.00 -2.55 1.78
CA SER A 260 6.71 -3.65 0.86
C SER A 260 7.10 -3.29 -0.57
N LEU A 261 6.69 -2.12 -1.06
CA LEU A 261 7.02 -1.63 -2.40
C LEU A 261 8.53 -1.43 -2.58
N SER A 262 9.25 -1.02 -1.54
CA SER A 262 10.69 -0.80 -1.60
C SER A 262 11.55 -2.05 -1.50
N THR A 263 10.96 -3.18 -1.11
CA THR A 263 11.63 -4.48 -1.01
C THR A 263 11.09 -5.51 -2.02
N THR A 264 10.11 -5.10 -2.83
CA THR A 264 9.46 -5.95 -3.81
C THR A 264 10.42 -6.44 -4.91
N LEU A 265 10.06 -7.59 -5.51
CA LEU A 265 10.75 -8.18 -6.65
C LEU A 265 10.08 -7.85 -8.00
N LEU A 266 9.13 -6.90 -8.02
CA LEU A 266 8.49 -6.44 -9.25
C LEU A 266 9.54 -5.85 -10.21
N GLU A 267 9.56 -6.37 -11.44
CA GLU A 267 10.47 -5.91 -12.50
C GLU A 267 9.80 -4.93 -13.48
N ASP A 268 8.46 -4.90 -13.51
CA ASP A 268 7.69 -4.00 -14.39
C ASP A 268 7.71 -2.57 -13.84
N THR A 269 8.54 -1.73 -14.46
CA THR A 269 8.70 -0.32 -14.10
C THR A 269 7.40 0.47 -14.22
N SER A 270 6.54 0.17 -15.21
CA SER A 270 5.26 0.88 -15.37
C SER A 270 4.35 0.59 -14.19
N LEU A 271 4.25 -0.67 -13.78
CA LEU A 271 3.46 -1.07 -12.62
C LEU A 271 4.04 -0.47 -11.33
N VAL A 272 5.36 -0.51 -11.15
CA VAL A 272 6.01 0.08 -9.96
C VAL A 272 5.71 1.56 -9.84
N ASN A 273 5.73 2.31 -10.96
CA ASN A 273 5.37 3.73 -10.96
C ASN A 273 3.90 3.95 -10.60
N THR A 274 2.97 3.17 -11.17
CA THR A 274 1.56 3.24 -10.79
C THR A 274 1.34 2.98 -9.29
N LEU A 275 2.02 1.98 -8.71
CA LEU A 275 1.91 1.66 -7.28
C LEU A 275 2.51 2.77 -6.41
N LEU A 276 3.61 3.36 -6.86
CA LEU A 276 4.23 4.48 -6.18
C LEU A 276 3.32 5.72 -6.19
N ASP A 277 2.73 6.05 -7.33
CA ASP A 277 1.79 7.17 -7.45
C ASP A 277 0.57 6.93 -6.55
N THR A 278 0.02 5.72 -6.58
CA THR A 278 -1.08 5.31 -5.69
C THR A 278 -0.72 5.44 -4.21
N LEU A 279 0.52 5.13 -3.83
CA LEU A 279 1.01 5.28 -2.46
C LEU A 279 1.21 6.74 -2.07
N ASN A 280 1.75 7.56 -2.97
CA ASN A 280 1.91 9.00 -2.74
C ASN A 280 0.54 9.68 -2.58
N ASP A 281 -0.44 9.29 -3.40
CA ASP A 281 -1.82 9.76 -3.27
C ASP A 281 -2.42 9.37 -1.91
N ALA A 282 -2.19 8.13 -1.45
CA ALA A 282 -2.63 7.68 -0.12
C ALA A 282 -2.00 8.52 1.01
N GLU A 283 -0.72 8.88 0.89
CA GLU A 283 -0.01 9.73 1.84
C GLU A 283 -0.52 11.17 1.86
N GLN A 284 -0.86 11.74 0.72
CA GLN A 284 -1.49 13.06 0.67
C GLN A 284 -2.89 13.02 1.26
N THR A 285 -3.66 12.00 0.89
CA THR A 285 -5.03 11.79 1.34
C THR A 285 -5.10 11.62 2.86
N ILE A 286 -4.17 10.88 3.48
CA ILE A 286 -4.17 10.70 4.94
C ILE A 286 -3.82 12.00 5.68
N ARG A 287 -2.92 12.84 5.12
CA ARG A 287 -2.62 14.16 5.70
C ARG A 287 -3.85 15.07 5.69
N GLN A 288 -4.61 15.07 4.59
CA GLN A 288 -5.87 15.80 4.50
C GLN A 288 -6.90 15.28 5.53
N ALA A 289 -6.98 13.97 5.71
CA ALA A 289 -7.85 13.35 6.70
C ALA A 289 -7.52 13.79 8.14
N GLU A 290 -6.24 13.92 8.49
CA GLU A 290 -5.80 14.42 9.80
C GLU A 290 -6.20 15.87 10.05
N ILE A 291 -5.98 16.73 9.06
CA ILE A 291 -6.37 18.15 9.12
C ILE A 291 -7.87 18.27 9.41
N LEU A 292 -8.69 17.51 8.67
CA LEU A 292 -10.13 17.51 8.84
C LEU A 292 -10.55 16.95 10.20
N ASN A 293 -9.85 15.93 10.69
CA ASN A 293 -10.10 15.38 12.02
C ASN A 293 -9.79 16.42 13.10
N ASP A 294 -8.63 17.10 13.02
CA ASP A 294 -8.24 18.19 13.91
C ASP A 294 -9.27 19.31 13.93
N GLN A 295 -9.88 19.61 12.77
CA GLN A 295 -10.90 20.65 12.60
C GLN A 295 -12.34 20.20 12.91
N ASN A 296 -12.50 18.98 13.44
CA ASN A 296 -13.77 18.34 13.81
C ASN A 296 -14.72 17.99 12.66
N TYR A 297 -14.24 17.93 11.41
CA TYR A 297 -14.99 17.39 10.26
C TYR A 297 -14.87 15.86 10.20
N LEU A 298 -15.49 15.18 11.17
CA LEU A 298 -15.24 13.76 11.46
C LEU A 298 -15.61 12.82 10.31
N TYR A 299 -16.75 13.04 9.65
CA TYR A 299 -17.16 12.23 8.51
C TYR A 299 -16.18 12.37 7.34
N SER A 300 -15.81 13.60 7.01
CA SER A 300 -14.87 13.90 5.92
C SER A 300 -13.52 13.27 6.19
N ALA A 301 -13.01 13.43 7.42
CA ALA A 301 -11.77 12.81 7.86
C ALA A 301 -11.82 11.28 7.72
N ALA A 302 -12.88 10.63 8.22
CA ALA A 302 -13.05 9.19 8.09
C ALA A 302 -13.11 8.74 6.62
N ASN A 303 -13.80 9.48 5.75
CA ASN A 303 -13.89 9.17 4.33
C ASN A 303 -12.53 9.26 3.62
N PHE A 304 -11.75 10.32 3.85
CA PHE A 304 -10.40 10.43 3.29
C PHE A 304 -9.48 9.34 3.84
N ALA A 305 -9.54 9.07 5.14
CA ALA A 305 -8.77 7.98 5.75
C ALA A 305 -9.13 6.60 5.15
N PHE A 306 -10.40 6.39 4.80
CA PHE A 306 -10.88 5.17 4.15
C PHE A 306 -10.26 5.00 2.76
N LEU A 307 -10.28 6.04 1.93
CA LEU A 307 -9.66 6.00 0.60
C LEU A 307 -8.14 5.80 0.68
N ALA A 308 -7.46 6.50 1.59
CA ALA A 308 -6.03 6.32 1.82
C ALA A 308 -5.69 4.88 2.22
N ARG A 309 -6.50 4.26 3.09
CA ARG A 309 -6.31 2.86 3.51
C ARG A 309 -6.42 1.90 2.34
N VAL A 310 -7.47 2.02 1.52
CA VAL A 310 -7.69 1.16 0.36
C VAL A 310 -6.51 1.25 -0.60
N ASN A 311 -6.08 2.46 -0.96
CA ASN A 311 -4.94 2.66 -1.85
C ASN A 311 -3.65 2.04 -1.27
N ALA A 312 -3.37 2.25 0.02
CA ALA A 312 -2.21 1.69 0.67
C ALA A 312 -2.23 0.15 0.73
N MET A 313 -3.40 -0.45 0.98
CA MET A 313 -3.59 -1.90 0.99
C MET A 313 -3.34 -2.52 -0.38
N ILE A 314 -3.87 -1.90 -1.46
CA ILE A 314 -3.60 -2.33 -2.84
C ILE A 314 -2.09 -2.38 -3.10
N VAL A 315 -1.39 -1.30 -2.75
CA VAL A 315 0.07 -1.20 -2.94
C VAL A 315 0.79 -2.28 -2.14
N ARG A 316 0.47 -2.43 -0.86
CA ARG A 316 1.10 -3.43 0.02
C ARG A 316 0.89 -4.84 -0.52
N ASP A 317 -0.34 -5.19 -0.87
CA ASP A 317 -0.71 -6.57 -1.19
C ASP A 317 -0.16 -7.01 -2.55
N ILE A 318 -0.14 -6.11 -3.53
CA ILE A 318 0.56 -6.35 -4.82
C ILE A 318 2.08 -6.45 -4.61
N SER A 319 2.65 -5.58 -3.77
CA SER A 319 4.10 -5.55 -3.54
C SER A 319 4.60 -6.78 -2.77
N ASP A 320 3.86 -7.24 -1.77
CA ASP A 320 4.18 -8.42 -0.96
C ASP A 320 3.97 -9.72 -1.76
N ASN A 321 2.92 -9.78 -2.57
CA ASN A 321 2.53 -10.98 -3.31
C ASN A 321 2.22 -10.68 -4.78
N PRO A 322 3.24 -10.42 -5.64
CA PRO A 322 3.02 -10.12 -7.06
C PRO A 322 2.18 -11.14 -7.85
N SER A 323 2.11 -12.40 -7.38
CA SER A 323 1.25 -13.44 -7.95
C SER A 323 -0.25 -13.14 -7.80
N ILE A 324 -0.64 -12.13 -7.01
CA ILE A 324 -2.02 -11.65 -6.92
C ILE A 324 -2.52 -11.09 -8.27
N LEU A 325 -1.61 -10.64 -9.12
CA LEU A 325 -1.90 -10.15 -10.48
C LEU A 325 -2.12 -11.26 -11.52
N ALA A 326 -2.02 -12.54 -11.13
CA ALA A 326 -2.31 -13.64 -12.04
C ALA A 326 -3.81 -13.71 -12.36
N LEU A 327 -4.17 -14.04 -13.60
CA LEU A 327 -5.56 -14.13 -14.06
C LEU A 327 -6.43 -15.06 -13.18
N ASN A 328 -5.84 -16.17 -12.72
CA ASN A 328 -6.43 -17.14 -11.79
C ASN A 328 -5.60 -17.16 -10.50
N SER A 329 -5.58 -16.02 -9.79
CA SER A 329 -4.77 -15.90 -8.59
C SER A 329 -5.37 -16.69 -7.43
N THR A 330 -4.70 -17.77 -7.03
CA THR A 330 -5.04 -18.53 -5.82
C THR A 330 -4.93 -17.70 -4.54
N VAL A 331 -4.07 -16.67 -4.53
CA VAL A 331 -3.94 -15.73 -3.41
C VAL A 331 -5.20 -14.89 -3.27
N LEU A 332 -5.70 -14.34 -4.37
CA LEU A 332 -6.93 -13.55 -4.36
C LEU A 332 -8.15 -14.41 -4.03
N GLU A 333 -8.22 -15.64 -4.55
CA GLU A 333 -9.28 -16.61 -4.23
C GLU A 333 -9.31 -16.93 -2.73
N LEU A 334 -8.17 -17.26 -2.12
CA LEU A 334 -8.09 -17.54 -0.68
C LEU A 334 -8.52 -16.34 0.17
N LYS A 335 -8.08 -15.14 -0.23
CA LYS A 335 -8.44 -13.88 0.42
C LYS A 335 -9.95 -13.60 0.36
N LEU A 336 -10.58 -13.87 -0.78
CA LEU A 336 -12.03 -13.77 -0.96
C LEU A 336 -12.78 -14.78 -0.08
N ASP A 337 -12.33 -16.02 0.00
CA ASP A 337 -12.94 -17.05 0.84
C ASP A 337 -12.88 -16.72 2.34
N ILE A 338 -11.74 -16.19 2.80
CA ILE A 338 -11.58 -15.72 4.18
C ILE A 338 -12.55 -14.57 4.46
N LEU A 339 -12.54 -13.54 3.60
CA LEU A 339 -13.40 -12.38 3.78
C LEU A 339 -14.88 -12.75 3.77
N ARG A 340 -15.30 -13.66 2.88
CA ARG A 340 -16.67 -14.18 2.83
C ARG A 340 -17.08 -14.83 4.15
N LYS A 341 -16.23 -15.70 4.71
CA LYS A 341 -16.50 -16.36 5.98
C LYS A 341 -16.61 -15.35 7.13
N ASP A 342 -15.74 -14.35 7.12
CA ASP A 342 -15.72 -13.29 8.12
C ASP A 342 -17.00 -12.43 8.05
N ILE A 343 -17.46 -12.10 6.84
CA ILE A 343 -18.75 -11.45 6.60
C ILE A 343 -19.90 -12.29 7.16
N GLU A 344 -19.93 -13.60 6.89
CA GLU A 344 -20.97 -14.49 7.41
C GLU A 344 -21.00 -14.52 8.94
N ASN A 345 -19.83 -14.55 9.59
CA ASN A 345 -19.73 -14.54 11.05
C ASN A 345 -20.24 -13.21 11.64
N LEU A 346 -19.81 -12.08 11.09
CA LEU A 346 -20.24 -10.77 11.57
C LEU A 346 -21.74 -10.53 11.33
N ARG A 347 -22.28 -11.05 10.22
CA ARG A 347 -23.73 -11.01 9.93
C ARG A 347 -24.51 -11.72 11.02
N MET A 348 -24.08 -12.92 11.42
CA MET A 348 -24.72 -13.67 12.51
C MET A 348 -24.68 -12.90 13.84
N ASP A 349 -23.60 -12.16 14.09
CA ASP A 349 -23.45 -11.34 15.29
C ASP A 349 -24.36 -10.11 15.28
N LEU A 350 -24.44 -9.40 14.16
CA LEU A 350 -25.35 -8.27 13.95
C LEU A 350 -26.83 -8.68 14.03
N ASP A 351 -27.16 -9.93 13.69
CA ASP A 351 -28.53 -10.46 13.74
C ASP A 351 -29.06 -10.75 15.15
N LYS A 352 -28.20 -10.83 16.17
CA LYS A 352 -28.60 -11.29 17.51
C LYS A 352 -29.58 -10.35 18.21
N SER A 353 -29.29 -9.05 18.17
CA SER A 353 -30.05 -8.03 18.90
C SER A 353 -29.70 -6.62 18.42
N VAL A 354 -30.67 -5.71 18.50
CA VAL A 354 -30.50 -4.31 18.12
C VAL A 354 -30.23 -3.48 19.38
N PRO A 355 -29.10 -2.75 19.48
CA PRO A 355 -28.85 -1.82 20.58
C PRO A 355 -29.77 -0.60 20.48
N ILE A 356 -30.27 -0.10 21.62
CA ILE A 356 -31.13 1.09 21.63
C ILE A 356 -30.28 2.37 21.57
N ASP A 357 -29.31 2.50 22.47
CA ASP A 357 -28.54 3.75 22.65
C ASP A 357 -27.47 3.96 21.55
N PHE A 358 -27.26 2.96 20.69
CA PHE A 358 -26.29 2.97 19.58
C PHE A 358 -26.91 2.48 18.27
N PHE A 359 -28.22 2.60 18.09
CA PHE A 359 -28.88 1.96 16.96
C PHE A 359 -28.40 2.50 15.60
N GLU A 360 -28.14 3.81 15.46
CA GLU A 360 -27.59 4.39 14.22
C GLU A 360 -26.24 3.78 13.84
N TRP A 361 -25.39 3.47 14.83
CA TRP A 361 -24.11 2.78 14.61
C TRP A 361 -24.32 1.32 14.20
N HIS A 362 -25.32 0.66 14.77
CA HIS A 362 -25.68 -0.71 14.41
C HIS A 362 -26.24 -0.81 13.00
N VAL A 363 -27.11 0.13 12.63
CA VAL A 363 -27.61 0.30 11.26
C VAL A 363 -26.45 0.48 10.30
N SER A 364 -25.49 1.34 10.62
CA SER A 364 -24.32 1.52 9.75
C SER A 364 -23.39 0.32 9.71
N ALA A 365 -23.26 -0.44 10.80
CA ALA A 365 -22.54 -1.71 10.77
C ALA A 365 -23.20 -2.69 9.76
N GLN A 366 -24.52 -2.79 9.76
CA GLN A 366 -25.30 -3.58 8.80
C GLN A 366 -25.07 -3.10 7.36
N GLN A 367 -25.22 -1.79 7.09
CA GLN A 367 -25.00 -1.20 5.77
C GLN A 367 -23.61 -1.51 5.20
N ARG A 368 -22.55 -1.27 6.00
CA ARG A 368 -21.18 -1.53 5.53
C ARG A 368 -20.91 -3.01 5.32
N LEU A 369 -21.51 -3.89 6.12
CA LEU A 369 -21.40 -5.33 5.90
C LEU A 369 -22.06 -5.75 4.59
N THR A 370 -23.25 -5.21 4.29
CA THR A 370 -23.94 -5.48 3.03
C THR A 370 -23.16 -4.95 1.83
N TYR A 371 -22.50 -3.80 1.94
CA TYR A 371 -21.62 -3.30 0.88
C TYR A 371 -20.43 -4.23 0.61
N ALA A 372 -19.83 -4.76 1.68
CA ALA A 372 -18.77 -5.76 1.56
C ALA A 372 -19.30 -7.05 0.89
N GLU A 373 -20.46 -7.55 1.33
CA GLU A 373 -21.09 -8.76 0.79
C GLU A 373 -21.41 -8.64 -0.71
N ILE A 374 -22.00 -7.52 -1.14
CA ILE A 374 -22.32 -7.28 -2.57
C ILE A 374 -21.05 -7.30 -3.43
N ASN A 375 -19.96 -6.68 -2.96
CA ASN A 375 -18.71 -6.68 -3.70
C ASN A 375 -18.07 -8.07 -3.78
N VAL A 376 -18.08 -8.82 -2.68
CA VAL A 376 -17.58 -10.21 -2.65
C VAL A 376 -18.39 -11.09 -3.60
N GLU A 377 -19.72 -11.03 -3.55
CA GLU A 377 -20.59 -11.81 -4.45
C GLU A 377 -20.39 -11.42 -5.93
N ARG A 378 -20.18 -10.14 -6.23
CA ARG A 378 -19.84 -9.68 -7.58
C ARG A 378 -18.52 -10.28 -8.06
N LEU A 379 -17.49 -10.30 -7.21
CA LEU A 379 -16.19 -10.89 -7.54
C LEU A 379 -16.27 -12.39 -7.79
N LEU A 380 -17.04 -13.12 -6.98
CA LEU A 380 -17.27 -14.56 -7.14
C LEU A 380 -18.04 -14.89 -8.44
N ASN A 381 -19.05 -14.10 -8.79
CA ASN A 381 -19.85 -14.31 -10.01
C ASN A 381 -19.10 -13.95 -11.30
N THR A 382 -18.14 -13.03 -11.23
CA THR A 382 -17.31 -12.63 -12.39
C THR A 382 -16.29 -13.72 -12.77
N GLN A 383 -15.97 -14.64 -11.86
CA GLN A 383 -15.05 -15.76 -12.13
C GLN A 383 -15.66 -16.84 -13.06
N THR A 384 -17.00 -16.87 -13.23
CA THR A 384 -17.68 -17.89 -14.04
C THR A 384 -17.75 -17.62 -15.56
N ILE A 385 -17.36 -16.42 -16.04
CA ILE A 385 -17.45 -16.07 -17.47
C ILE A 385 -16.12 -15.45 -17.94
N VAL A 386 -15.18 -16.29 -18.36
CA VAL A 386 -14.08 -15.86 -19.25
C VAL A 386 -14.10 -16.76 -20.47
N VAL A 387 -14.69 -16.25 -21.56
CA VAL A 387 -14.49 -16.81 -22.90
C VAL A 387 -13.13 -16.30 -23.36
N ASP A 388 -12.16 -17.21 -23.47
CA ASP A 388 -10.83 -16.94 -23.98
C ASP A 388 -10.91 -16.45 -25.43
N THR A 389 -10.75 -15.15 -25.63
CA THR A 389 -10.63 -14.51 -26.94
C THR A 389 -9.20 -14.06 -27.21
N GLY A 390 -8.18 -14.80 -26.76
CA GLY A 390 -6.85 -14.83 -27.39
C GLY A 390 -6.07 -13.52 -27.54
N ASN A 391 -6.49 -12.42 -26.91
CA ASN A 391 -5.73 -11.18 -26.82
C ASN A 391 -5.25 -11.01 -25.38
N GLY A 392 -4.02 -10.53 -25.23
CA GLY A 392 -3.23 -10.56 -23.99
C GLY A 392 -3.95 -10.10 -22.73
N THR A 393 -3.45 -10.60 -21.59
CA THR A 393 -3.84 -10.22 -20.23
C THR A 393 -4.14 -8.72 -20.12
N ASP A 394 -5.41 -8.39 -19.93
CA ASP A 394 -5.82 -7.04 -19.52
C ASP A 394 -5.45 -6.86 -18.04
N LEU A 395 -4.22 -6.40 -17.82
CA LEU A 395 -3.71 -6.02 -16.49
C LEU A 395 -4.63 -5.03 -15.78
N GLY A 396 -5.35 -4.19 -16.54
CA GLY A 396 -6.35 -3.27 -16.00
C GLY A 396 -7.49 -4.04 -15.32
N ALA A 397 -8.07 -5.03 -16.00
CA ALA A 397 -9.15 -5.84 -15.44
C ALA A 397 -8.76 -6.62 -14.17
N VAL A 398 -7.49 -7.05 -14.05
CA VAL A 398 -7.01 -7.72 -12.83
C VAL A 398 -6.80 -6.71 -11.68
N PHE A 399 -6.23 -5.54 -11.97
CA PHE A 399 -6.07 -4.47 -11.00
C PHE A 399 -7.42 -4.03 -10.43
N GLU A 400 -8.43 -3.90 -11.28
CA GLU A 400 -9.81 -3.60 -10.90
C GLU A 400 -10.40 -4.62 -9.92
N LYS A 401 -10.17 -5.93 -10.13
CA LYS A 401 -10.62 -6.98 -9.19
C LYS A 401 -9.95 -6.88 -7.83
N ILE A 402 -8.66 -6.54 -7.80
CA ILE A 402 -7.92 -6.35 -6.54
C ILE A 402 -8.48 -5.13 -5.82
N ARG A 403 -8.69 -4.02 -6.55
CA ARG A 403 -9.30 -2.80 -6.00
C ARG A 403 -10.67 -3.09 -5.39
N ASP A 404 -11.53 -3.80 -6.11
CA ASP A 404 -12.84 -4.22 -5.62
C ASP A 404 -12.79 -5.06 -4.35
N TYR A 405 -11.80 -5.98 -4.28
CA TYR A 405 -11.56 -6.78 -3.07
C TYR A 405 -11.13 -5.90 -1.89
N GLU A 406 -10.18 -4.98 -2.08
CA GLU A 406 -9.71 -4.10 -1.01
C GLU A 406 -10.80 -3.14 -0.53
N PHE A 407 -11.70 -2.69 -1.42
CA PHE A 407 -12.91 -1.97 -1.01
C PHE A 407 -13.84 -2.83 -0.17
N ALA A 408 -14.05 -4.09 -0.53
CA ALA A 408 -14.89 -5.01 0.25
C ALA A 408 -14.30 -5.28 1.63
N ALA A 409 -12.99 -5.53 1.71
CA ALA A 409 -12.27 -5.74 2.97
C ALA A 409 -12.34 -4.50 3.87
N ALA A 410 -12.14 -3.30 3.31
CA ALA A 410 -12.25 -2.06 4.05
C ALA A 410 -13.69 -1.80 4.56
N TRP A 411 -14.72 -2.12 3.77
CA TRP A 411 -16.11 -2.02 4.25
C TRP A 411 -16.42 -3.01 5.38
N TYR A 412 -15.88 -4.22 5.31
CA TYR A 412 -15.98 -5.19 6.40
C TYR A 412 -15.29 -4.68 7.68
N ASP A 413 -14.07 -4.14 7.58
CA ASP A 413 -13.35 -3.57 8.73
C ASP A 413 -14.19 -2.46 9.40
N VAL A 414 -14.73 -1.51 8.62
CA VAL A 414 -15.58 -0.44 9.14
C VAL A 414 -16.87 -0.99 9.78
N SER A 415 -17.48 -2.00 9.17
CA SER A 415 -18.65 -2.67 9.75
C SER A 415 -18.33 -3.27 11.13
N LYS A 416 -17.19 -3.94 11.24
CA LYS A 416 -16.72 -4.54 12.48
C LYS A 416 -16.44 -3.47 13.54
N ASP A 417 -15.81 -2.36 13.19
CA ASP A 417 -15.54 -1.26 14.13
C ASP A 417 -16.84 -0.65 14.68
N PHE A 418 -17.84 -0.42 13.81
CA PHE A 418 -19.16 0.02 14.24
C PHE A 418 -19.85 -1.02 15.12
N TYR A 419 -19.74 -2.31 14.78
CA TYR A 419 -20.29 -3.36 15.63
C TYR A 419 -19.63 -3.37 17.02
N GLU A 420 -18.31 -3.24 17.14
CA GLU A 420 -17.62 -3.21 18.43
C GLU A 420 -18.08 -2.05 19.33
N ILE A 421 -18.38 -0.88 18.75
CA ILE A 421 -19.03 0.23 19.47
C ILE A 421 -20.38 -0.22 20.04
N THR A 422 -21.21 -0.86 19.21
CA THR A 422 -22.57 -1.25 19.61
C THR A 422 -22.60 -2.28 20.73
N ARG A 423 -21.50 -3.01 20.97
CA ARG A 423 -21.37 -3.96 22.08
C ARG A 423 -21.35 -3.26 23.44
N GLN A 424 -21.06 -1.96 23.48
CA GLN A 424 -21.11 -1.14 24.69
C GLN A 424 -22.54 -0.79 25.11
N SER A 425 -23.55 -1.04 24.24
CA SER A 425 -24.94 -0.77 24.55
C SER A 425 -25.44 -1.64 25.71
N VAL A 426 -25.96 -0.98 26.74
CA VAL A 426 -26.56 -1.62 27.93
C VAL A 426 -28.01 -2.05 27.70
N LYS A 427 -28.71 -1.37 26.78
CA LYS A 427 -30.10 -1.68 26.41
C LYS A 427 -30.15 -2.22 24.99
N ARG A 428 -30.83 -3.35 24.80
CA ARG A 428 -31.02 -3.96 23.49
C ARG A 428 -32.45 -4.46 23.34
N VAL A 429 -32.86 -4.70 22.10
CA VAL A 429 -34.11 -5.37 21.77
C VAL A 429 -33.85 -6.55 20.85
N ARG A 430 -34.77 -7.52 20.86
CA ARG A 430 -34.75 -8.58 19.85
C ARG A 430 -35.06 -7.98 18.48
N LYS A 431 -34.52 -8.60 17.44
CA LYS A 431 -34.91 -8.31 16.05
C LYS A 431 -36.42 -8.51 15.89
N THR A 432 -37.09 -7.55 15.27
CA THR A 432 -38.53 -7.57 14.99
C THR A 432 -38.80 -7.10 13.56
N ASP A 433 -40.04 -7.24 13.10
CA ASP A 433 -40.51 -6.67 11.82
C ASP A 433 -40.78 -5.14 11.91
N ALA A 434 -40.31 -4.47 12.96
CA ALA A 434 -40.40 -3.01 13.05
C ALA A 434 -39.76 -2.35 11.81
N PHE A 435 -40.36 -1.25 11.37
CA PHE A 435 -39.93 -0.43 10.22
C PHE A 435 -40.00 -1.14 8.86
N LYS A 436 -40.54 -2.36 8.77
CA LYS A 436 -40.68 -3.10 7.52
C LYS A 436 -41.48 -2.35 6.46
N GLU A 437 -42.64 -1.82 6.82
CA GLU A 437 -43.50 -1.05 5.91
C GLU A 437 -42.82 0.26 5.46
N MET A 438 -42.08 0.90 6.36
CA MET A 438 -41.31 2.10 6.06
C MET A 438 -40.18 1.80 5.06
N ALA A 439 -39.44 0.72 5.28
CA ALA A 439 -38.40 0.26 4.36
C ALA A 439 -38.99 -0.06 2.98
N ASP A 440 -40.09 -0.81 2.93
CA ASP A 440 -40.77 -1.15 1.66
C ASP A 440 -41.22 0.11 0.91
N SER A 441 -41.78 1.11 1.62
CA SER A 441 -42.17 2.39 1.01
C SER A 441 -40.97 3.16 0.47
N LEU A 442 -39.89 3.28 1.27
CA LEU A 442 -38.69 4.02 0.87
C LEU A 442 -37.96 3.35 -0.30
N ILE A 443 -37.94 2.01 -0.39
CA ILE A 443 -37.40 1.30 -1.55
C ILE A 443 -38.14 1.73 -2.81
N VAL A 444 -39.48 1.74 -2.78
CA VAL A 444 -40.30 2.16 -3.93
C VAL A 444 -40.04 3.61 -4.30
N GLU A 445 -39.94 4.51 -3.33
CA GLU A 445 -39.60 5.92 -3.56
C GLU A 445 -38.20 6.09 -4.18
N ALA A 446 -37.22 5.34 -3.68
CA ALA A 446 -35.86 5.34 -4.20
C ALA A 446 -35.80 4.79 -5.64
N GLU A 447 -36.47 3.67 -5.92
CA GLU A 447 -36.59 3.11 -7.27
C GLU A 447 -37.18 4.12 -8.25
N ASN A 448 -38.30 4.75 -7.88
CA ASN A 448 -38.93 5.78 -8.70
C ASN A 448 -37.97 6.94 -8.95
N SER A 449 -37.26 7.42 -7.93
CA SER A 449 -36.29 8.51 -8.05
C SER A 449 -35.14 8.15 -9.00
N VAL A 450 -34.61 6.92 -8.90
CA VAL A 450 -33.51 6.43 -9.77
C VAL A 450 -33.95 6.33 -11.23
N THR A 451 -35.21 5.95 -11.50
CA THR A 451 -35.73 5.85 -12.88
C THR A 451 -35.83 7.19 -13.59
N LEU A 452 -35.95 8.29 -12.85
CA LEU A 452 -36.05 9.64 -13.39
C LEU A 452 -34.70 10.24 -13.81
N LEU A 453 -33.58 9.64 -13.37
CA LEU A 453 -32.25 10.12 -13.70
C LEU A 453 -31.96 9.94 -15.20
N THR A 454 -31.70 11.03 -15.92
CA THR A 454 -31.45 11.04 -17.38
C THR A 454 -29.97 11.05 -17.74
N SER A 455 -29.10 11.47 -16.82
CA SER A 455 -27.65 11.55 -16.98
C SER A 455 -26.95 11.42 -15.62
N GLY A 456 -25.65 11.12 -15.61
CA GLY A 456 -24.84 11.01 -14.38
C GLY A 456 -24.32 9.59 -14.08
N ASP A 457 -23.25 9.53 -13.28
CA ASP A 457 -22.77 8.28 -12.70
C ASP A 457 -23.74 7.83 -11.60
N LYS A 458 -24.42 6.70 -11.86
CA LYS A 458 -25.46 6.17 -10.96
C LYS A 458 -24.93 5.05 -10.07
N GLU A 459 -23.64 4.73 -10.15
CA GLU A 459 -23.10 3.53 -9.52
C GLU A 459 -23.33 3.52 -8.00
N ASP A 460 -23.04 4.61 -7.30
CA ASP A 460 -23.27 4.70 -5.85
C ASP A 460 -24.75 4.61 -5.48
N ILE A 461 -25.61 5.29 -6.24
CA ILE A 461 -27.06 5.33 -5.98
C ILE A 461 -27.67 3.94 -6.16
N VAL A 462 -27.31 3.26 -7.25
CA VAL A 462 -27.75 1.90 -7.55
C VAL A 462 -27.18 0.91 -6.55
N ARG A 463 -25.92 1.06 -6.13
CA ARG A 463 -25.30 0.24 -5.08
C ARG A 463 -26.10 0.32 -3.78
N ARG A 464 -26.41 1.52 -3.29
CA ARG A 464 -27.21 1.74 -2.07
C ARG A 464 -28.60 1.15 -2.18
N LEU A 465 -29.26 1.33 -3.33
CA LEU A 465 -30.57 0.74 -3.57
C LEU A 465 -30.54 -0.80 -3.58
N ASN A 466 -29.51 -1.40 -4.16
CA ASN A 466 -29.32 -2.84 -4.15
C ASN A 466 -29.03 -3.36 -2.74
N ALA A 467 -28.21 -2.63 -1.97
CA ALA A 467 -27.97 -2.94 -0.56
C ALA A 467 -29.25 -2.89 0.26
N ALA A 468 -30.06 -1.84 0.10
CA ALA A 468 -31.36 -1.73 0.78
C ALA A 468 -32.26 -2.95 0.53
N LYS A 469 -32.25 -3.52 -0.67
CA LYS A 469 -33.02 -4.73 -1.01
C LYS A 469 -32.46 -5.97 -0.33
N VAL A 470 -31.14 -6.14 -0.31
CA VAL A 470 -30.48 -7.24 0.40
C VAL A 470 -30.76 -7.15 1.91
N GLU A 471 -30.61 -5.97 2.50
CA GLU A 471 -30.93 -5.72 3.92
C GLU A 471 -32.39 -6.04 4.23
N ARG A 472 -33.30 -5.69 3.30
CA ARG A 472 -34.72 -6.00 3.45
C ARG A 472 -35.01 -7.49 3.46
N GLU A 473 -34.32 -8.27 2.61
CA GLU A 473 -34.38 -9.74 2.59
C GLU A 473 -33.79 -10.35 3.86
N LEU A 474 -32.72 -9.76 4.39
CA LEU A 474 -32.13 -10.13 5.67
C LEU A 474 -33.03 -9.74 6.86
N GLY A 475 -34.04 -8.89 6.67
CA GLY A 475 -34.89 -8.37 7.75
C GLY A 475 -34.22 -7.26 8.58
N TRP A 476 -33.17 -6.63 8.04
CA TRP A 476 -32.55 -5.43 8.60
C TRP A 476 -33.32 -4.18 8.13
N ASN A 477 -34.58 -4.08 8.54
CA ASN A 477 -35.50 -3.07 8.01
C ASN A 477 -35.04 -1.63 8.28
N ALA A 478 -34.37 -1.37 9.42
CA ALA A 478 -33.82 -0.05 9.72
C ALA A 478 -32.66 0.32 8.78
N ALA A 479 -31.73 -0.60 8.52
CA ALA A 479 -30.66 -0.42 7.53
C ALA A 479 -31.22 -0.21 6.13
N SER A 480 -32.18 -1.06 5.74
CA SER A 480 -32.89 -0.95 4.46
C SER A 480 -33.55 0.41 4.27
N ALA A 481 -34.20 0.95 5.31
CA ALA A 481 -34.78 2.28 5.28
C ALA A 481 -33.71 3.38 5.13
N PHE A 482 -32.58 3.29 5.84
CA PHE A 482 -31.48 4.27 5.75
C PHE A 482 -30.82 4.26 4.36
N ASP A 483 -30.56 3.10 3.78
CA ASP A 483 -29.98 2.99 2.44
C ASP A 483 -30.95 3.40 1.34
N SER A 484 -32.23 3.07 1.49
CA SER A 484 -33.27 3.56 0.58
C SER A 484 -33.41 5.08 0.64
N ALA A 485 -33.45 5.65 1.85
CA ALA A 485 -33.45 7.10 2.05
C ALA A 485 -32.20 7.76 1.44
N SER A 486 -31.04 7.14 1.60
CA SER A 486 -29.78 7.63 1.01
C SER A 486 -29.80 7.59 -0.52
N ALA A 487 -30.29 6.51 -1.12
CA ALA A 487 -30.42 6.38 -2.56
C ALA A 487 -31.42 7.40 -3.14
N LYS A 488 -32.58 7.57 -2.48
CA LYS A 488 -33.58 8.59 -2.80
C LYS A 488 -33.01 10.00 -2.71
N ALA A 489 -32.27 10.31 -1.64
CA ALA A 489 -31.63 11.61 -1.43
C ALA A 489 -30.70 11.99 -2.58
N LEU A 490 -29.78 11.09 -2.94
CA LEU A 490 -28.80 11.34 -3.99
C LEU A 490 -29.49 11.48 -5.35
N ALA A 491 -30.44 10.59 -5.68
CA ALA A 491 -31.20 10.68 -6.92
C ALA A 491 -32.00 12.00 -7.03
N SER A 492 -32.64 12.42 -5.93
CA SER A 492 -33.40 13.67 -5.89
C SER A 492 -32.48 14.90 -5.94
N SER A 493 -31.26 14.81 -5.39
CA SER A 493 -30.29 15.90 -5.40
C SER A 493 -29.77 16.21 -6.81
N GLU A 494 -29.55 15.20 -7.65
CA GLU A 494 -29.16 15.38 -9.06
C GLU A 494 -30.22 16.18 -9.83
N ALA A 495 -31.50 15.82 -9.64
CA ALA A 495 -32.62 16.55 -10.22
C ALA A 495 -32.75 17.98 -9.65
N ALA A 496 -32.44 18.17 -8.35
CA ALA A 496 -32.51 19.48 -7.70
C ALA A 496 -31.43 20.47 -8.16
N VAL A 497 -30.32 19.95 -8.71
CA VAL A 497 -29.20 20.74 -9.23
C VAL A 497 -29.38 21.08 -10.72
N GLU A 498 -30.09 20.24 -11.47
CA GLU A 498 -30.24 20.38 -12.92
C GLU A 498 -30.84 21.74 -13.32
N GLY A 499 -30.19 22.42 -14.26
CA GLY A 499 -30.65 23.71 -14.80
C GLY A 499 -30.50 24.93 -13.88
N LYS A 500 -30.01 24.78 -12.64
CA LYS A 500 -29.77 25.92 -11.73
C LYS A 500 -28.47 26.65 -12.07
N ASN A 501 -28.50 27.97 -11.95
CA ASN A 501 -27.30 28.82 -11.99
C ASN A 501 -26.60 28.84 -10.62
N VAL A 502 -25.38 29.40 -10.57
CA VAL A 502 -24.54 29.39 -9.36
C VAL A 502 -25.24 30.02 -8.14
N GLU A 503 -25.88 31.18 -8.30
CA GLU A 503 -26.59 31.86 -7.21
C GLU A 503 -27.82 31.08 -6.72
N GLY A 504 -28.50 30.38 -7.64
CA GLY A 504 -29.58 29.46 -7.29
C GLY A 504 -29.09 28.25 -6.49
N LEU A 505 -27.91 27.72 -6.80
CA LEU A 505 -27.29 26.63 -6.04
C LEU A 505 -26.86 27.08 -4.63
N TYR A 506 -26.31 28.30 -4.48
CA TYR A 506 -26.02 28.87 -3.17
C TYR A 506 -27.27 28.99 -2.30
N SER A 507 -28.30 29.65 -2.84
CA SER A 507 -29.56 29.90 -2.13
C SER A 507 -30.21 28.58 -1.68
N GLU A 508 -30.21 27.57 -2.56
CA GLU A 508 -30.71 26.23 -2.25
C GLU A 508 -29.97 25.58 -1.08
N LEU A 509 -28.64 25.54 -1.15
CA LEU A 509 -27.81 24.87 -0.15
C LEU A 509 -27.92 25.56 1.22
N GLU A 510 -27.81 26.88 1.26
CA GLU A 510 -27.91 27.67 2.49
C GLU A 510 -29.29 27.50 3.15
N GLN A 511 -30.36 27.60 2.37
CA GLN A 511 -31.71 27.44 2.88
C GLN A 511 -31.91 26.06 3.51
N ARG A 512 -31.50 25.00 2.83
CA ARG A 512 -31.67 23.62 3.30
C ARG A 512 -30.84 23.31 4.54
N ILE A 513 -29.59 23.77 4.58
CA ILE A 513 -28.72 23.69 5.78
C ILE A 513 -29.42 24.35 6.97
N ASN A 514 -29.92 25.58 6.80
CA ASN A 514 -30.56 26.32 7.88
C ASN A 514 -31.85 25.62 8.37
N VAL A 515 -32.68 25.12 7.46
CA VAL A 515 -33.93 24.42 7.82
C VAL A 515 -33.63 23.13 8.59
N LEU A 516 -32.71 22.29 8.09
CA LEU A 516 -32.37 21.03 8.75
C LEU A 516 -31.70 21.26 10.11
N GLU A 517 -30.81 22.26 10.20
CA GLU A 517 -30.17 22.61 11.46
C GLU A 517 -31.20 22.99 12.54
N GLN A 518 -32.21 23.80 12.19
CA GLN A 518 -33.28 24.13 13.13
C GLN A 518 -34.12 22.92 13.53
N LYS A 519 -34.42 22.00 12.58
CA LYS A 519 -35.11 20.74 12.90
C LYS A 519 -34.33 19.92 13.92
N ILE A 520 -33.04 19.71 13.67
CA ILE A 520 -32.16 18.94 14.57
C ILE A 520 -32.08 19.61 15.95
N LEU A 521 -31.88 20.93 16.02
CA LEU A 521 -31.83 21.68 17.28
C LEU A 521 -33.13 21.63 18.08
N SER A 522 -34.27 21.49 17.39
CA SER A 522 -35.59 21.38 18.03
C SER A 522 -35.95 19.96 18.48
N SER A 523 -35.18 18.95 18.08
CA SER A 523 -35.42 17.56 18.44
C SER A 523 -34.98 17.26 19.89
N SER A 524 -35.64 16.28 20.51
CA SER A 524 -35.21 15.70 21.79
C SER A 524 -34.19 14.58 21.65
N PHE A 525 -33.80 14.22 20.42
CA PHE A 525 -32.93 13.09 20.11
C PHE A 525 -31.57 13.54 19.58
N ASP A 526 -30.53 12.81 19.99
CA ASP A 526 -29.15 13.03 19.55
C ASP A 526 -28.86 12.19 18.30
N PHE A 527 -29.12 12.77 17.13
CA PHE A 527 -28.82 12.16 15.84
C PHE A 527 -27.32 12.12 15.55
N ALA A 528 -26.82 11.01 15.02
CA ALA A 528 -25.40 10.88 14.63
C ALA A 528 -25.18 11.22 13.16
N TRP A 529 -25.74 10.42 12.24
CA TRP A 529 -25.49 10.54 10.80
C TRP A 529 -26.08 11.81 10.18
N PRO A 530 -27.31 12.24 10.50
CA PRO A 530 -27.84 13.52 10.03
C PRO A 530 -26.91 14.70 10.36
N VAL A 531 -26.35 14.71 11.56
CA VAL A 531 -25.43 15.77 12.01
C VAL A 531 -24.10 15.70 11.27
N LEU A 532 -23.54 14.50 11.10
CA LEU A 532 -22.29 14.27 10.36
C LEU A 532 -22.41 14.70 8.89
N TYR A 533 -23.51 14.36 8.21
CA TYR A 533 -23.76 14.79 6.82
C TYR A 533 -24.02 16.29 6.72
N LEU A 534 -24.75 16.89 7.67
CA LEU A 534 -24.99 18.33 7.70
C LEU A 534 -23.69 19.13 7.90
N ASP A 535 -22.82 18.69 8.81
CA ASP A 535 -21.50 19.31 9.00
C ASP A 535 -20.65 19.22 7.72
N HIS A 536 -20.78 18.13 6.96
CA HIS A 536 -20.09 17.99 5.69
C HIS A 536 -20.71 18.86 4.57
N ALA A 537 -22.03 19.05 4.57
CA ALA A 537 -22.67 20.01 3.66
C ALA A 537 -22.18 21.45 3.95
N LYS A 538 -22.02 21.81 5.23
CA LYS A 538 -21.45 23.10 5.64
C LYS A 538 -19.99 23.26 5.22
N PHE A 539 -19.19 22.19 5.28
CA PHE A 539 -17.83 22.16 4.71
C PHE A 539 -17.84 22.55 3.23
N PHE A 540 -18.72 21.95 2.43
CA PHE A 540 -18.80 22.24 1.00
C PHE A 540 -19.36 23.63 0.69
N LEU A 541 -20.26 24.16 1.51
CA LEU A 541 -20.69 25.55 1.41
C LEU A 541 -19.52 26.51 1.66
N ALA A 542 -18.70 26.26 2.69
CA ALA A 542 -17.52 27.07 2.98
C ALA A 542 -16.47 26.97 1.86
N SER A 543 -16.26 25.76 1.31
CA SER A 543 -15.41 25.51 0.14
C SER A 543 -15.90 26.29 -1.09
N ALA A 544 -17.21 26.28 -1.34
CA ALA A 544 -17.81 27.02 -2.44
C ALA A 544 -17.55 28.53 -2.30
N ASN A 545 -17.80 29.10 -1.12
CA ASN A 545 -17.58 30.52 -0.83
C ASN A 545 -16.13 30.92 -1.06
N TYR A 546 -15.18 30.10 -0.60
CA TYR A 546 -13.75 30.33 -0.82
C TYR A 546 -13.40 30.34 -2.32
N TYR A 547 -13.85 29.34 -3.09
CA TYR A 547 -13.58 29.33 -4.53
C TYR A 547 -14.31 30.44 -5.29
N LYS A 548 -15.47 30.91 -4.80
CA LYS A 548 -16.17 32.08 -5.34
C LYS A 548 -15.33 33.35 -5.15
N GLU A 549 -14.73 33.55 -3.97
CA GLU A 549 -13.84 34.69 -3.70
C GLU A 549 -12.60 34.70 -4.62
N LEU A 550 -12.10 33.52 -4.99
CA LEU A 550 -10.99 33.34 -5.92
C LEU A 550 -11.38 33.39 -7.41
N ASN A 551 -12.65 33.69 -7.74
CA ASN A 551 -13.19 33.62 -9.11
C ASN A 551 -13.08 32.24 -9.78
N GLN A 552 -13.01 31.17 -8.99
CA GLN A 552 -12.93 29.77 -9.44
C GLN A 552 -14.33 29.16 -9.55
N GLY A 553 -15.08 29.63 -10.55
CA GLY A 553 -16.50 29.31 -10.71
C GLY A 553 -16.81 27.81 -10.83
N THR A 554 -15.97 27.03 -11.52
CA THR A 554 -16.19 25.58 -11.69
C THR A 554 -16.07 24.83 -10.37
N GLN A 555 -15.05 25.13 -9.58
CA GLN A 555 -14.77 24.52 -8.27
C GLN A 555 -15.84 24.93 -7.25
N ALA A 556 -16.29 26.19 -7.31
CA ALA A 556 -17.41 26.65 -6.50
C ALA A 556 -18.70 25.88 -6.85
N VAL A 557 -19.02 25.71 -8.13
CA VAL A 557 -20.18 24.92 -8.57
C VAL A 557 -20.07 23.47 -8.13
N ASN A 558 -18.92 22.82 -8.33
CA ASN A 558 -18.72 21.43 -7.89
C ASN A 558 -18.90 21.28 -6.37
N SER A 559 -18.35 22.23 -5.59
CA SER A 559 -18.54 22.26 -4.14
C SER A 559 -20.02 22.39 -3.78
N LEU A 560 -20.77 23.28 -4.43
CA LEU A 560 -22.21 23.44 -4.19
C LEU A 560 -23.00 22.17 -4.51
N LYS A 561 -22.71 21.52 -5.63
CA LYS A 561 -23.37 20.26 -6.02
C LYS A 561 -23.15 19.17 -4.96
N ASN A 562 -21.90 18.99 -4.52
CA ASN A 562 -21.56 18.05 -3.46
C ASN A 562 -22.26 18.39 -2.14
N GLY A 563 -22.29 19.68 -1.77
CA GLY A 563 -23.00 20.17 -0.60
C GLY A 563 -24.50 19.88 -0.65
N ILE A 564 -25.14 20.05 -1.82
CA ILE A 564 -26.57 19.76 -2.03
C ILE A 564 -26.84 18.26 -1.91
N GLY A 565 -25.96 17.40 -2.44
CA GLY A 565 -26.03 15.95 -2.23
C GLY A 565 -25.98 15.58 -0.76
N LEU A 566 -25.05 16.17 0.00
CA LEU A 566 -24.87 15.89 1.42
C LEU A 566 -25.98 16.40 2.31
N VAL A 567 -26.51 17.62 2.07
CA VAL A 567 -27.68 18.09 2.81
C VAL A 567 -28.92 17.26 2.50
N SER A 568 -29.05 16.76 1.26
CA SER A 568 -30.12 15.81 0.89
C SER A 568 -30.00 14.49 1.65
N LEU A 569 -28.78 13.94 1.78
CA LEU A 569 -28.53 12.76 2.61
C LEU A 569 -28.90 13.03 4.06
N ALA A 570 -28.47 14.16 4.61
CA ALA A 570 -28.76 14.55 5.99
C ALA A 570 -30.26 14.65 6.26
N GLU A 571 -31.03 15.24 5.33
CA GLU A 571 -32.48 15.39 5.43
C GLU A 571 -33.21 14.04 5.35
N GLU A 572 -32.98 13.22 4.33
CA GLU A 572 -33.72 11.95 4.19
C GLU A 572 -33.34 10.94 5.28
N VAL A 573 -32.08 10.92 5.72
CA VAL A 573 -31.66 10.09 6.86
C VAL A 573 -32.27 10.60 8.17
N PHE A 574 -32.41 11.91 8.35
CA PHE A 574 -33.12 12.48 9.51
C PHE A 574 -34.60 12.05 9.54
N GLU A 575 -35.29 12.13 8.40
CA GLU A 575 -36.70 11.74 8.29
C GLU A 575 -36.89 10.22 8.48
N ALA A 576 -35.92 9.39 8.06
CA ALA A 576 -35.93 7.95 8.34
C ALA A 576 -35.61 7.63 9.81
N ALA A 577 -34.65 8.31 10.42
CA ALA A 577 -34.19 8.05 11.78
C ALA A 577 -35.20 8.51 12.86
N SER A 578 -35.83 9.66 12.67
CA SER A 578 -36.73 10.29 13.65
C SER A 578 -37.83 9.35 14.19
N PRO A 579 -38.66 8.69 13.36
CA PRO A 579 -39.68 7.76 13.84
C PRO A 579 -39.09 6.51 14.53
N MET A 580 -37.84 6.14 14.21
CA MET A 580 -37.15 5.03 14.89
C MET A 580 -36.76 5.41 16.31
N TYR A 581 -36.21 6.62 16.50
CA TYR A 581 -35.95 7.18 17.83
C TYR A 581 -37.22 7.26 18.67
N GLU A 582 -38.33 7.77 18.10
CA GLU A 582 -39.62 7.83 18.79
C GLU A 582 -40.10 6.45 19.21
N ARG A 583 -40.02 5.46 18.31
CA ARG A 583 -40.39 4.08 18.62
C ARG A 583 -39.54 3.53 19.76
N PHE A 584 -38.21 3.67 19.69
CA PHE A 584 -37.32 3.15 20.73
C PHE A 584 -37.49 3.84 22.09
N ALA A 585 -37.77 5.15 22.08
CA ALA A 585 -38.09 5.90 23.30
C ALA A 585 -39.43 5.49 23.94
N SER A 586 -40.36 4.93 23.15
CA SER A 586 -41.69 4.48 23.59
C SER A 586 -41.78 3.00 23.98
N LEU A 587 -40.67 2.25 23.96
CA LEU A 587 -40.67 0.82 24.28
C LEU A 587 -40.97 0.56 25.76
N ASP A 588 -41.75 -0.48 26.03
CA ASP A 588 -41.99 -0.97 27.38
C ASP A 588 -40.73 -1.67 27.92
N GLU A 589 -40.47 -1.58 29.24
CA GLU A 589 -39.31 -2.24 29.88
C GLU A 589 -39.26 -3.75 29.62
N SER A 590 -40.40 -4.41 29.41
CA SER A 590 -40.47 -5.84 29.08
C SER A 590 -39.97 -6.20 27.69
N GLU A 591 -39.91 -5.24 26.76
CA GLU A 591 -39.36 -5.43 25.41
C GLU A 591 -37.82 -5.29 25.39
N ILE A 592 -37.26 -4.65 26.43
CA ILE A 592 -35.83 -4.40 26.57
C ILE A 592 -35.18 -5.64 27.18
N ILE A 593 -34.17 -6.17 26.48
CA ILE A 593 -33.28 -7.19 27.01
C ILE A 593 -32.00 -6.53 27.51
N GLU A 594 -31.54 -6.94 28.68
CA GLU A 594 -30.20 -6.58 29.16
C GLU A 594 -29.16 -7.13 28.17
N ALA A 595 -28.07 -6.39 27.99
CA ALA A 595 -26.93 -6.86 27.22
C ALA A 595 -26.53 -8.26 27.72
N ASP A 596 -26.37 -9.21 26.80
CA ASP A 596 -25.74 -10.49 27.11
C ASP A 596 -24.31 -10.17 27.53
N ASN A 597 -24.08 -10.01 28.83
CA ASN A 597 -22.77 -9.82 29.41
C ASN A 597 -22.01 -11.15 29.30
N GLY A 598 -21.65 -11.51 28.07
CA GLY A 598 -20.61 -12.49 27.74
C GLY A 598 -19.22 -12.08 28.23
N LEU A 599 -19.14 -11.00 29.03
CA LEU A 599 -18.08 -10.77 29.99
C LEU A 599 -18.64 -11.00 31.39
N SER A 600 -18.62 -12.25 31.83
CA SER A 600 -18.57 -12.54 33.26
C SER A 600 -17.29 -11.91 33.81
N ALA A 601 -17.38 -10.74 34.44
CA ALA A 601 -16.52 -10.49 35.58
C ALA A 601 -16.90 -11.56 36.63
N PRO A 602 -15.96 -12.38 37.13
CA PRO A 602 -16.31 -13.43 38.07
C PRO A 602 -16.76 -12.79 39.39
N ALA A 603 -18.05 -12.85 39.70
CA ALA A 603 -18.53 -12.63 41.06
C ALA A 603 -18.23 -13.88 41.91
N PRO A 604 -17.84 -13.71 43.18
CA PRO A 604 -17.20 -14.75 43.98
C PRO A 604 -18.21 -15.83 44.35
N SER A 605 -18.05 -17.03 43.80
CA SER A 605 -18.67 -18.22 44.37
C SER A 605 -17.88 -18.62 45.62
N GLN A 606 -18.46 -18.34 46.78
CA GLN A 606 -18.08 -19.06 48.00
C GLN A 606 -18.50 -20.52 47.83
N SER A 607 -17.58 -21.34 47.34
CA SER A 607 -17.52 -22.75 47.70
C SER A 607 -16.06 -23.10 47.97
N ASN A 608 -15.77 -23.40 49.23
CA ASN A 608 -14.46 -23.82 49.68
C ASN A 608 -14.12 -25.17 49.05
N ILE A 609 -13.35 -25.13 47.95
CA ILE A 609 -12.79 -26.31 47.27
C ILE A 609 -11.35 -26.60 47.78
N PHE A 610 -10.83 -25.82 48.73
CA PHE A 610 -9.41 -25.87 49.13
C PHE A 610 -9.03 -26.87 50.23
N ASP A 611 -9.94 -27.67 50.77
CA ASP A 611 -9.61 -28.62 51.86
C ASP A 611 -9.21 -30.03 51.38
N SER A 612 -8.68 -30.18 50.16
CA SER A 612 -8.07 -31.45 49.75
C SER A 612 -6.54 -31.34 49.64
N PRO A 613 -5.76 -32.20 50.34
CA PRO A 613 -4.31 -32.24 50.22
C PRO A 613 -3.81 -32.55 48.80
N LEU A 614 -4.71 -32.95 47.89
CA LEU A 614 -4.45 -33.13 46.47
C LEU A 614 -4.20 -31.78 45.75
N MET A 615 -4.91 -30.72 46.12
CA MET A 615 -4.78 -29.39 45.50
C MET A 615 -3.52 -28.63 45.94
N LEU A 616 -3.01 -28.88 47.15
CA LEU A 616 -1.71 -28.35 47.57
C LEU A 616 -0.57 -28.97 46.74
N GLY A 617 -0.69 -30.27 46.40
CA GLY A 617 0.22 -30.94 45.48
C GLY A 617 0.17 -30.38 44.06
N VAL A 618 -1.03 -30.06 43.56
CA VAL A 618 -1.21 -29.43 42.25
C VAL A 618 -0.67 -27.99 42.24
N LEU A 619 -0.88 -27.20 43.28
CA LEU A 619 -0.37 -25.83 43.38
C LEU A 619 1.14 -25.76 43.50
N VAL A 620 1.78 -26.67 44.24
CA VAL A 620 3.25 -26.75 44.31
C VAL A 620 3.85 -27.22 42.98
N MET A 621 3.18 -28.13 42.28
CA MET A 621 3.55 -28.55 40.92
C MET A 621 3.36 -27.41 39.91
N PHE A 622 2.31 -26.59 40.05
CA PHE A 622 2.03 -25.46 39.16
C PHE A 622 2.99 -24.30 39.42
N SER A 623 3.31 -23.99 40.69
CA SER A 623 4.35 -22.99 41.02
C SER A 623 5.73 -23.46 40.59
N GLY A 624 6.02 -24.75 40.70
CA GLY A 624 7.25 -25.36 40.19
C GLY A 624 7.33 -25.30 38.66
N ALA A 625 6.23 -25.57 37.96
CA ALA A 625 6.14 -25.50 36.51
C ALA A 625 6.18 -24.06 35.98
N VAL A 626 5.57 -23.09 36.66
CA VAL A 626 5.63 -21.66 36.31
C VAL A 626 6.99 -21.06 36.64
N PHE A 627 7.66 -21.53 37.69
CA PHE A 627 9.04 -21.13 37.99
C PHE A 627 10.05 -21.78 37.02
N LEU A 628 9.86 -23.05 36.64
CA LEU A 628 10.62 -23.70 35.58
C LEU A 628 10.34 -23.09 34.22
N PHE A 629 9.10 -22.72 33.91
CA PHE A 629 8.74 -22.03 32.67
C PHE A 629 9.25 -20.60 32.69
N GLY A 630 9.26 -19.91 33.83
CA GLY A 630 9.86 -18.60 34.02
C GLY A 630 11.39 -18.64 33.89
N ILE A 631 12.04 -19.69 34.42
CA ILE A 631 13.48 -19.91 34.24
C ILE A 631 13.77 -20.36 32.81
N VAL A 632 12.95 -21.20 32.17
CA VAL A 632 13.12 -21.59 30.77
C VAL A 632 12.91 -20.38 29.89
N LEU A 633 11.84 -19.59 30.06
CA LEU A 633 11.56 -18.36 29.32
C LEU A 633 12.65 -17.31 29.57
N THR A 634 13.13 -17.16 30.79
CA THR A 634 14.25 -16.26 31.11
C THR A 634 15.57 -16.80 30.57
N ILE A 635 15.78 -18.12 30.51
CA ILE A 635 16.92 -18.76 29.83
C ILE A 635 16.73 -18.70 28.30
N THR A 636 15.53 -18.65 27.75
CA THR A 636 15.23 -18.52 26.30
C THR A 636 15.31 -17.06 25.86
N ILE A 637 15.03 -16.11 26.76
CA ILE A 637 15.19 -14.66 26.54
C ILE A 637 16.65 -14.25 26.81
N LEU A 638 17.33 -14.81 27.83
CA LEU A 638 18.74 -14.54 28.13
C LEU A 638 19.73 -15.38 27.30
N ARG A 639 19.35 -16.60 26.88
CA ARG A 639 19.95 -17.27 25.72
C ARG A 639 19.11 -16.91 24.51
N GLY A 640 19.27 -15.68 24.04
CA GLY A 640 18.90 -15.32 22.68
C GLY A 640 19.65 -16.20 21.68
N GLU A 641 19.20 -17.45 21.49
CA GLU A 641 19.33 -18.09 20.21
C GLU A 641 18.43 -17.30 19.27
N LYS A 642 19.04 -16.30 18.61
CA LYS A 642 18.51 -15.67 17.41
C LYS A 642 17.73 -16.74 16.64
N ARG A 643 16.41 -16.56 16.50
CA ARG A 643 15.60 -17.42 15.63
C ARG A 643 16.29 -17.45 14.28
N PHE A 644 16.89 -18.59 13.98
CA PHE A 644 17.81 -18.75 12.88
C PHE A 644 16.96 -19.00 11.63
N SER A 645 16.79 -17.97 10.80
CA SER A 645 16.04 -18.08 9.54
C SER A 645 17.00 -18.42 8.40
N ILE A 646 16.51 -19.16 7.40
CA ILE A 646 17.27 -19.41 6.15
C ILE A 646 17.72 -18.08 5.54
N ALA A 647 16.87 -17.05 5.62
CA ALA A 647 17.19 -15.68 5.21
C ALA A 647 18.39 -15.09 5.96
N SER A 648 18.48 -15.29 7.29
CA SER A 648 19.63 -14.83 8.09
C SER A 648 20.93 -15.54 7.72
N GLU A 649 20.87 -16.82 7.34
CA GLU A 649 22.08 -17.56 6.95
C GLU A 649 22.53 -17.18 5.54
N MET A 650 21.59 -17.03 4.61
CA MET A 650 21.87 -16.47 3.28
C MET A 650 22.53 -15.08 3.40
N GLN A 651 22.05 -14.25 4.34
CA GLN A 651 22.65 -12.95 4.62
C GLN A 651 24.08 -13.07 5.19
N SER A 652 24.35 -14.07 6.04
CA SER A 652 25.69 -14.32 6.58
C SER A 652 26.70 -14.78 5.51
N VAL A 653 26.27 -15.61 4.56
CA VAL A 653 27.09 -16.07 3.44
C VAL A 653 27.36 -14.93 2.47
N LYS A 654 26.35 -14.09 2.18
CA LYS A 654 26.51 -12.84 1.41
C LYS A 654 27.51 -11.88 2.09
N GLU A 655 27.50 -11.80 3.41
CA GLU A 655 28.47 -10.99 4.17
C GLU A 655 29.89 -11.57 4.11
N LEU A 656 30.05 -12.89 4.15
CA LEU A 656 31.35 -13.55 3.95
C LEU A 656 31.89 -13.35 2.52
N GLN A 657 31.01 -13.38 1.52
CA GLN A 657 31.33 -13.04 0.14
C GLN A 657 31.80 -11.59 0.03
N ARG A 658 31.07 -10.64 0.62
CA ARG A 658 31.44 -9.23 0.69
C ARG A 658 32.80 -9.01 1.36
N LYS A 659 33.11 -9.75 2.44
CA LYS A 659 34.43 -9.70 3.10
C LYS A 659 35.55 -10.25 2.24
N ALA A 660 35.30 -11.30 1.47
CA ALA A 660 36.27 -11.84 0.53
C ALA A 660 36.53 -10.86 -0.63
N ASP A 661 35.48 -10.25 -1.17
CA ASP A 661 35.58 -9.22 -2.22
C ASP A 661 36.38 -8.01 -1.72
N THR A 662 36.09 -7.54 -0.51
CA THR A 662 36.81 -6.43 0.13
C THR A 662 38.28 -6.77 0.42
N ALA A 663 38.57 -8.00 0.83
CA ALA A 663 39.94 -8.44 1.04
C ALA A 663 40.73 -8.55 -0.27
N PHE A 664 40.07 -8.89 -1.37
CA PHE A 664 40.69 -8.96 -2.70
C PHE A 664 40.97 -7.55 -3.25
N THR A 665 40.00 -6.65 -3.20
CA THR A 665 40.17 -5.26 -3.64
C THR A 665 41.22 -4.52 -2.82
N ALA A 666 41.34 -4.82 -1.51
CA ALA A 666 42.40 -4.30 -0.65
C ALA A 666 43.78 -4.98 -0.85
N GLY A 667 43.92 -5.92 -1.79
CA GLY A 667 45.17 -6.65 -2.07
C GLY A 667 45.60 -7.63 -0.97
N LYS A 668 44.70 -7.96 -0.04
CA LYS A 668 44.98 -8.83 1.13
C LYS A 668 44.87 -10.33 0.81
N ILE A 669 44.21 -10.70 -0.28
CA ILE A 669 44.12 -12.09 -0.79
C ILE A 669 44.42 -12.13 -2.30
N SER A 670 44.93 -13.26 -2.80
CA SER A 670 45.22 -13.45 -4.22
C SER A 670 43.96 -13.68 -5.06
N GLU A 671 44.04 -13.46 -6.37
CA GLU A 671 42.96 -13.72 -7.34
C GLU A 671 42.51 -15.18 -7.31
N GLU A 672 43.44 -16.14 -7.23
CA GLU A 672 43.11 -17.56 -7.05
C GLU A 672 42.32 -17.81 -5.77
N LYS A 673 42.66 -17.12 -4.67
CA LYS A 673 41.98 -17.29 -3.39
C LYS A 673 40.61 -16.62 -3.37
N HIS A 674 40.47 -15.49 -4.06
CA HIS A 674 39.20 -14.80 -4.26
C HIS A 674 38.24 -15.65 -5.10
N ALA A 675 38.71 -16.20 -6.23
CA ALA A 675 37.92 -17.11 -7.06
C ALA A 675 37.50 -18.39 -6.33
N GLU A 676 38.37 -18.97 -5.48
CA GLU A 676 38.02 -20.11 -4.64
C GLU A 676 36.89 -19.78 -3.65
N LEU A 677 36.96 -18.62 -2.98
CA LEU A 677 35.95 -18.17 -2.02
C LEU A 677 34.63 -17.81 -2.70
N ALA A 678 34.68 -17.11 -3.84
CA ALA A 678 33.50 -16.74 -4.62
C ALA A 678 32.73 -17.98 -5.11
N ASN A 679 33.42 -18.97 -5.67
CA ASN A 679 32.80 -20.22 -6.10
C ASN A 679 32.20 -21.00 -4.93
N ARG A 680 32.87 -20.99 -3.77
CA ARG A 680 32.35 -21.66 -2.57
C ARG A 680 31.10 -20.98 -2.02
N TYR A 681 31.09 -19.66 -1.86
CA TYR A 681 29.93 -18.94 -1.33
C TYR A 681 28.75 -18.97 -2.30
N ALA A 682 28.99 -18.94 -3.61
CA ALA A 682 27.95 -19.14 -4.62
C ALA A 682 27.30 -20.54 -4.49
N ALA A 683 28.10 -21.59 -4.28
CA ALA A 683 27.57 -22.93 -4.06
C ALA A 683 26.78 -23.07 -2.75
N GLU A 684 27.20 -22.35 -1.70
CA GLU A 684 26.53 -22.32 -0.40
C GLU A 684 25.22 -21.50 -0.43
N LEU A 685 25.19 -20.42 -1.23
CA LEU A 685 23.97 -19.65 -1.46
C LEU A 685 22.94 -20.46 -2.25
N ALA A 686 23.38 -21.14 -3.31
CA ALA A 686 22.52 -21.99 -4.13
C ALA A 686 21.93 -23.18 -3.33
N SER A 687 22.68 -23.74 -2.38
CA SER A 687 22.17 -24.81 -1.52
C SER A 687 21.10 -24.28 -0.55
N LEU A 688 21.33 -23.12 0.07
CA LEU A 688 20.36 -22.44 0.95
C LEU A 688 19.09 -22.01 0.21
N GLU A 689 19.21 -21.54 -1.03
CA GLU A 689 18.07 -21.20 -1.90
C GLU A 689 17.25 -22.44 -2.25
N SER A 690 17.92 -23.55 -2.61
CA SER A 690 17.23 -24.82 -2.88
C SER A 690 16.47 -25.32 -1.64
N LEU A 691 17.06 -25.15 -0.46
CA LEU A 691 16.47 -25.58 0.81
C LEU A 691 15.29 -24.68 1.21
N ARG A 692 15.38 -23.37 0.94
CA ARG A 692 14.25 -22.44 1.10
C ARG A 692 13.08 -22.84 0.21
N ALA A 693 13.35 -23.11 -1.07
CA ALA A 693 12.32 -23.49 -2.04
C ALA A 693 11.63 -24.81 -1.67
N ARG A 694 12.40 -25.83 -1.26
CA ARG A 694 11.84 -27.11 -0.79
C ARG A 694 10.95 -26.93 0.45
N ARG A 695 11.44 -26.17 1.44
CA ARG A 695 10.71 -25.93 2.69
C ARG A 695 9.40 -25.18 2.47
N VAL A 696 9.39 -24.17 1.60
CA VAL A 696 8.16 -23.43 1.25
C VAL A 696 7.16 -24.39 0.59
N LYS A 697 7.63 -25.23 -0.33
CA LYS A 697 6.77 -26.24 -0.98
C LYS A 697 6.17 -27.23 0.03
N THR A 698 6.97 -27.76 0.96
CA THR A 698 6.47 -28.70 1.97
C THR A 698 5.50 -28.05 2.96
N LEU A 699 5.68 -26.77 3.29
CA LEU A 699 4.72 -26.03 4.13
C LEU A 699 3.38 -25.82 3.41
N LEU A 700 3.41 -25.49 2.12
CA LEU A 700 2.21 -25.37 1.29
C LEU A 700 1.47 -26.72 1.17
N GLU A 701 2.21 -27.82 0.96
CA GLU A 701 1.63 -29.17 0.92
C GLU A 701 0.96 -29.55 2.27
N ILE A 702 1.52 -29.15 3.41
CA ILE A 702 0.91 -29.34 4.75
C ILE A 702 -0.39 -28.52 4.88
N GLU A 703 -0.34 -27.23 4.52
CA GLU A 703 -1.51 -26.34 4.60
C GLU A 703 -2.66 -26.82 3.69
N GLU A 704 -2.35 -27.29 2.48
CA GLU A 704 -3.33 -27.90 1.56
C GLU A 704 -3.95 -29.17 2.16
N ASN A 705 -3.13 -30.05 2.75
CA ASN A 705 -3.60 -31.27 3.40
C ASN A 705 -4.48 -30.98 4.63
N GLU A 706 -4.14 -29.97 5.44
CA GLU A 706 -4.93 -29.54 6.60
C GLU A 706 -6.29 -28.96 6.17
N ALA A 707 -6.29 -28.15 5.11
CA ALA A 707 -7.52 -27.62 4.53
C ALA A 707 -8.44 -28.73 3.98
N GLU A 708 -7.88 -29.73 3.27
CA GLU A 708 -8.65 -30.87 2.78
C GLU A 708 -9.25 -31.69 3.94
N VAL A 709 -8.50 -31.87 5.04
CA VAL A 709 -8.99 -32.55 6.25
C VAL A 709 -10.18 -31.81 6.88
N GLU A 710 -10.13 -30.49 6.99
CA GLU A 710 -11.25 -29.71 7.55
C GLU A 710 -12.49 -29.71 6.65
N ALA A 711 -12.31 -29.69 5.32
CA ALA A 711 -13.40 -29.86 4.36
C ALA A 711 -14.06 -31.25 4.50
N LEU A 712 -13.27 -32.31 4.65
CA LEU A 712 -13.77 -33.67 4.83
C LEU A 712 -14.48 -33.86 6.18
N LYS A 713 -13.99 -33.25 7.26
CA LYS A 713 -14.67 -33.22 8.57
C LYS A 713 -16.01 -32.50 8.49
N THR A 714 -16.11 -31.45 7.69
CA THR A 714 -17.35 -30.71 7.46
C THR A 714 -18.38 -31.58 6.71
N ARG A 715 -17.97 -32.25 5.63
CA ARG A 715 -18.83 -33.24 4.95
C ARG A 715 -19.27 -34.39 5.86
N LEU A 716 -18.42 -34.80 6.82
CA LEU A 716 -18.77 -35.81 7.82
C LEU A 716 -19.83 -35.28 8.81
N ARG A 717 -19.78 -33.99 9.19
CA ARG A 717 -20.81 -33.33 10.01
C ARG A 717 -22.15 -33.24 9.28
N GLU A 718 -22.13 -32.91 7.98
CA GLU A 718 -23.33 -32.88 7.12
C GLU A 718 -23.96 -34.26 6.95
N LEU A 719 -23.16 -35.30 6.70
CA LEU A 719 -23.64 -36.69 6.64
C LEU A 719 -24.30 -37.12 7.96
N ASN A 720 -23.75 -36.67 9.10
CA ASN A 720 -24.35 -36.91 10.41
C ASN A 720 -25.66 -36.14 10.60
N ALA A 721 -25.78 -34.91 10.07
CA ALA A 721 -27.03 -34.16 10.05
C ALA A 721 -28.10 -34.88 9.23
N HIS A 722 -27.78 -35.31 8.00
CA HIS A 722 -28.72 -36.05 7.14
C HIS A 722 -29.18 -37.39 7.75
N LEU A 723 -28.32 -38.07 8.53
CA LEU A 723 -28.72 -39.27 9.28
C LEU A 723 -29.70 -38.92 10.43
N ARG A 724 -29.48 -37.80 11.13
CA ARG A 724 -30.38 -37.32 12.20
C ARG A 724 -31.74 -36.91 11.65
N ASP A 725 -31.75 -36.30 10.47
CA ASP A 725 -32.97 -35.79 9.81
C ASP A 725 -33.74 -36.87 9.04
N GLY A 726 -33.28 -38.13 9.08
CA GLY A 726 -33.94 -39.25 8.40
C GLY A 726 -33.79 -39.26 6.87
N LEU A 727 -32.98 -38.36 6.33
CA LEU A 727 -32.69 -38.20 4.89
C LEU A 727 -31.69 -39.25 4.37
N LEU A 728 -31.08 -40.06 5.26
CA LEU A 728 -30.08 -41.06 4.92
C LEU A 728 -30.23 -42.33 5.78
N SER A 729 -30.12 -43.51 5.19
CA SER A 729 -30.18 -44.77 5.96
C SER A 729 -28.88 -45.03 6.75
N LYS A 730 -28.97 -45.76 7.87
CA LYS A 730 -27.79 -46.16 8.68
C LYS A 730 -26.74 -46.94 7.86
N GLY A 731 -27.18 -47.75 6.88
CA GLY A 731 -26.29 -48.51 6.00
C GLY A 731 -25.54 -47.62 5.01
N GLU A 732 -26.21 -46.63 4.44
CA GLU A 732 -25.58 -45.66 3.52
C GLU A 732 -24.67 -44.68 4.23
N PHE A 733 -25.06 -44.22 5.42
CA PHE A 733 -24.20 -43.42 6.28
C PHE A 733 -22.87 -44.12 6.53
N LYS A 734 -22.92 -45.38 7.01
CA LYS A 734 -21.72 -46.17 7.31
C LYS A 734 -20.81 -46.35 6.09
N LYS A 735 -21.39 -46.49 4.90
CA LYS A 735 -20.63 -46.63 3.65
C LYS A 735 -19.97 -45.31 3.23
N ARG A 736 -20.67 -44.17 3.36
CA ARG A 736 -20.18 -42.84 2.96
C ARG A 736 -19.18 -42.26 3.97
N SER A 737 -19.45 -42.40 5.28
CA SER A 737 -18.56 -41.95 6.34
C SER A 737 -17.22 -42.68 6.29
N ALA A 738 -17.22 -44.00 6.04
CA ALA A 738 -16.01 -44.79 5.93
C ALA A 738 -15.06 -44.32 4.82
N VAL A 739 -15.60 -43.78 3.71
CA VAL A 739 -14.77 -43.22 2.62
C VAL A 739 -14.09 -41.93 3.05
N LEU A 740 -14.82 -41.03 3.73
CA LEU A 740 -14.29 -39.77 4.22
C LEU A 740 -13.27 -39.97 5.34
N GLU A 741 -13.58 -40.84 6.32
CA GLU A 741 -12.69 -41.20 7.42
C GLU A 741 -11.38 -41.83 6.92
N LYS A 742 -11.47 -42.68 5.88
CA LYS A 742 -10.29 -43.24 5.23
C LYS A 742 -9.41 -42.15 4.60
N ARG A 743 -10.01 -41.20 3.87
CA ARG A 743 -9.27 -40.09 3.25
C ARG A 743 -8.62 -39.16 4.29
N ILE A 744 -9.32 -38.86 5.38
CA ILE A 744 -8.76 -38.10 6.52
C ILE A 744 -7.55 -38.84 7.11
N SER A 745 -7.65 -40.15 7.28
CA SER A 745 -6.53 -40.97 7.78
C SER A 745 -5.35 -41.01 6.80
N GLU A 746 -5.60 -41.00 5.49
CA GLU A 746 -4.55 -40.93 4.46
C GLU A 746 -3.82 -39.57 4.50
N LEU A 747 -4.56 -38.47 4.58
CA LEU A 747 -4.03 -37.10 4.65
C LEU A 747 -3.24 -36.84 5.94
N HIS A 748 -3.72 -37.31 7.10
CA HIS A 748 -2.93 -37.28 8.33
C HIS A 748 -1.61 -38.07 8.19
N GLY A 749 -1.63 -39.19 7.46
CA GLY A 749 -0.42 -39.96 7.16
C GLY A 749 0.56 -39.23 6.22
N MET A 750 0.06 -38.35 5.34
CA MET A 750 0.86 -37.48 4.47
C MET A 750 1.48 -36.33 5.28
N GLY A 751 0.69 -35.64 6.10
CA GLY A 751 1.18 -34.59 7.02
C GLY A 751 2.24 -35.10 8.01
N TRP A 752 2.15 -36.36 8.45
CA TRP A 752 3.20 -36.99 9.26
C TRP A 752 4.51 -37.20 8.48
N LYS A 753 4.45 -37.50 7.19
CA LYS A 753 5.65 -37.61 6.34
C LYS A 753 6.27 -36.24 6.04
N GLU A 754 5.46 -35.23 5.78
CA GLU A 754 5.89 -33.86 5.52
C GLU A 754 6.53 -33.22 6.76
N SER A 755 5.98 -33.47 7.96
CA SER A 755 6.60 -33.05 9.22
C SER A 755 7.93 -33.76 9.52
N LEU A 756 8.08 -35.03 9.15
CA LEU A 756 9.38 -35.72 9.19
C LEU A 756 10.39 -35.12 8.21
N GLU A 757 9.95 -34.68 7.03
CA GLU A 757 10.79 -34.02 6.05
C GLU A 757 11.25 -32.64 6.55
N LEU A 758 10.35 -31.85 7.17
CA LEU A 758 10.72 -30.59 7.84
C LEU A 758 11.77 -30.78 8.94
N GLU A 759 11.70 -31.88 9.70
CA GLU A 759 12.71 -32.19 10.74
C GLU A 759 14.05 -32.63 10.13
N ARG A 760 14.05 -33.30 8.97
CA ARG A 760 15.28 -33.59 8.20
C ARG A 760 15.91 -32.33 7.62
N GLU A 761 15.11 -31.43 7.04
CA GLU A 761 15.58 -30.14 6.54
C GLU A 761 16.19 -29.29 7.66
N LYS A 762 15.63 -29.35 8.86
CA LYS A 762 16.18 -28.70 10.06
C LYS A 762 17.53 -29.29 10.49
N GLN A 763 17.74 -30.60 10.29
CA GLN A 763 19.05 -31.23 10.50
C GLN A 763 20.06 -30.83 9.41
N GLU A 764 19.64 -30.76 8.14
CA GLU A 764 20.46 -30.26 7.02
C GLU A 764 20.90 -28.82 7.25
N MET A 765 19.98 -27.95 7.71
CA MET A 765 20.26 -26.59 8.16
C MET A 765 21.32 -26.53 9.27
N GLY A 766 21.26 -27.45 10.23
CA GLY A 766 22.24 -27.54 11.32
C GLY A 766 23.65 -27.92 10.84
N GLN A 767 23.76 -28.64 9.72
CA GLN A 767 25.04 -29.00 9.11
C GLN A 767 25.62 -27.85 8.28
N LEU A 768 24.80 -27.16 7.50
CA LEU A 768 25.19 -25.97 6.73
C LEU A 768 25.72 -24.85 7.65
N LYS A 769 25.02 -24.59 8.77
CA LYS A 769 25.44 -23.64 9.81
C LYS A 769 26.82 -23.93 10.40
N LYS A 770 27.16 -25.22 10.59
CA LYS A 770 28.49 -25.62 11.08
C LYS A 770 29.59 -25.40 10.05
N GLY A 771 29.25 -25.40 8.76
CA GLY A 771 30.13 -25.01 7.65
C GLY A 771 30.47 -23.52 7.71
N VAL A 772 29.45 -22.67 7.76
CA VAL A 772 29.55 -21.20 7.84
C VAL A 772 30.31 -20.74 9.09
N GLN A 773 30.09 -21.36 10.25
CA GLN A 773 30.78 -20.96 11.48
C GLN A 773 32.27 -21.35 11.52
N LYS A 774 32.66 -22.48 10.90
CA LYS A 774 34.06 -22.92 10.86
C LYS A 774 34.97 -21.98 10.06
N THR A 775 34.43 -21.22 9.11
CA THR A 775 35.18 -20.29 8.25
C THR A 775 35.34 -18.89 8.85
N SER A 776 34.55 -18.56 9.89
CA SER A 776 34.61 -17.27 10.61
C SER A 776 35.77 -17.14 11.61
N LYS A 777 36.45 -18.24 11.96
CA LYS A 777 37.62 -18.20 12.85
C LYS A 777 38.89 -17.91 12.06
N PRO A 778 39.66 -16.85 12.39
CA PRO A 778 40.93 -16.58 11.72
C PRO A 778 41.91 -17.74 12.01
N ALA A 779 42.47 -18.35 10.97
CA ALA A 779 43.68 -19.15 11.14
C ALA A 779 44.79 -18.22 11.63
N ALA A 780 45.35 -18.50 12.81
CA ALA A 780 46.44 -17.72 13.40
C ALA A 780 47.62 -17.67 12.41
N SER A 781 47.84 -16.51 11.79
CA SER A 781 48.92 -16.34 10.83
C SER A 781 50.24 -16.23 11.58
N LYS A 782 51.10 -17.24 11.42
CA LYS A 782 52.54 -17.07 11.64
C LYS A 782 53.03 -16.03 10.63
N LYS A 783 53.57 -14.92 11.12
CA LYS A 783 54.26 -13.92 10.29
C LYS A 783 55.38 -14.60 9.50
N GLN A 784 55.19 -14.74 8.19
CA GLN A 784 56.28 -14.91 7.23
C GLN A 784 56.24 -13.74 6.26
N SER A 785 57.29 -12.91 6.32
CA SER A 785 57.56 -11.89 5.33
C SER A 785 57.85 -12.55 3.98
N PHE A 786 57.16 -12.13 2.92
CA PHE A 786 57.58 -12.43 1.56
C PHE A 786 57.72 -11.14 0.76
N ALA A 787 58.94 -10.93 0.27
CA ALA A 787 59.30 -9.92 -0.71
C ALA A 787 58.65 -10.23 -2.08
N PRO A 788 58.39 -9.21 -2.92
CA PRO A 788 57.75 -9.42 -4.22
C PRO A 788 58.69 -10.18 -5.17
N LYS A 789 58.28 -11.38 -5.60
CA LYS A 789 58.88 -12.09 -6.74
C LYS A 789 58.19 -11.64 -8.04
N LYS A 790 59.01 -11.51 -9.09
CA LYS A 790 58.65 -11.14 -10.48
C LYS A 790 57.52 -12.03 -11.03
N PRO A 791 56.66 -11.50 -11.94
CA PRO A 791 55.61 -12.29 -12.55
C PRO A 791 56.19 -13.37 -13.48
N TYR A 792 55.73 -14.60 -13.27
CA TYR A 792 55.96 -15.74 -14.15
C TYR A 792 55.15 -15.57 -15.44
N ALA A 793 55.79 -15.79 -16.58
CA ALA A 793 55.12 -16.01 -17.86
C ALA A 793 54.61 -17.45 -17.92
N LEU A 794 53.35 -17.65 -18.29
CA LEU A 794 52.83 -18.96 -18.70
C LEU A 794 52.27 -18.89 -20.12
N LYS A 795 52.94 -19.62 -21.00
CA LYS A 795 52.52 -20.02 -22.34
C LYS A 795 51.72 -21.34 -22.26
N GLN A 796 50.80 -21.48 -23.21
CA GLN A 796 50.16 -22.71 -23.77
C GLN A 796 48.77 -23.18 -23.26
N LYS A 797 47.83 -23.24 -24.22
CA LYS A 797 46.61 -24.09 -24.34
C LYS A 797 47.00 -25.60 -24.40
N PRO A 798 46.12 -26.65 -24.23
CA PRO A 798 44.73 -26.73 -24.77
C PRO A 798 43.65 -27.63 -24.08
N GLN A 799 42.41 -27.47 -24.59
CA GLN A 799 41.37 -28.47 -24.97
C GLN A 799 40.27 -29.02 -24.02
N TYR A 800 39.10 -29.23 -24.67
CA TYR A 800 37.81 -29.88 -24.31
C TYR A 800 36.71 -28.95 -23.73
N LYS A 801 35.47 -28.89 -24.25
CA LYS A 801 34.74 -29.67 -25.27
C LYS A 801 33.51 -28.90 -25.78
N GLU A 802 33.20 -29.06 -27.07
CA GLU A 802 31.98 -28.60 -27.74
C GLU A 802 30.72 -29.30 -27.19
N THR A 803 29.62 -28.56 -27.03
CA THR A 803 28.28 -29.04 -27.43
C THR A 803 27.29 -27.88 -27.60
N ALA A 804 26.41 -28.01 -28.60
CA ALA A 804 25.22 -27.21 -28.89
C ALA A 804 25.38 -25.90 -29.69
N LEU A 805 25.77 -26.02 -30.96
CA LEU A 805 25.23 -25.15 -32.03
C LEU A 805 24.88 -26.00 -33.27
N LYS A 806 23.69 -26.61 -33.26
CA LYS A 806 23.04 -27.20 -34.46
C LYS A 806 21.53 -27.09 -34.31
N ALA A 807 20.95 -25.97 -34.74
CA ALA A 807 19.61 -25.87 -35.34
C ALA A 807 19.26 -24.42 -35.70
N ALA A 808 20.00 -23.79 -36.62
CA ALA A 808 19.52 -22.55 -37.27
C ALA A 808 20.30 -22.21 -38.56
N LYS A 809 20.59 -23.20 -39.42
CA LYS A 809 21.00 -22.95 -40.82
C LYS A 809 20.54 -24.09 -41.72
N GLN A 810 19.24 -24.12 -42.00
CA GLN A 810 18.72 -24.70 -43.24
C GLN A 810 17.73 -23.70 -43.84
N ALA A 811 17.95 -23.40 -45.11
CA ALA A 811 17.05 -22.79 -46.10
C ALA A 811 17.55 -21.45 -46.66
N GLY A 812 18.59 -21.55 -47.48
CA GLY A 812 18.96 -20.53 -48.44
C GLY A 812 19.29 -21.16 -49.79
N LYS A 813 18.37 -20.96 -50.74
CA LYS A 813 18.55 -20.92 -52.21
C LYS A 813 18.46 -22.23 -53.01
N THR A 814 17.37 -22.33 -53.77
CA THR A 814 17.30 -22.30 -55.26
C THR A 814 15.83 -21.96 -55.61
N GLY A 815 15.41 -21.20 -56.62
CA GLY A 815 16.01 -20.49 -57.73
C GLY A 815 14.97 -20.39 -58.87
N LYS A 816 14.86 -19.20 -59.50
CA LYS A 816 14.29 -18.87 -60.84
C LYS A 816 12.85 -18.31 -60.97
N ALA A 817 12.82 -17.11 -61.59
CA ALA A 817 11.71 -16.36 -62.21
C ALA A 817 11.34 -16.95 -63.61
N PRO A 818 10.39 -16.46 -64.45
CA PRO A 818 9.90 -15.05 -64.58
C PRO A 818 8.42 -14.75 -65.00
N ALA A 819 8.04 -13.47 -64.78
CA ALA A 819 7.18 -12.55 -65.58
C ALA A 819 5.71 -12.88 -65.99
N LYS A 820 4.76 -11.97 -65.64
CA LYS A 820 3.93 -11.14 -66.57
C LYS A 820 2.86 -10.25 -65.88
N LYS A 821 2.85 -8.96 -66.28
CA LYS A 821 1.74 -8.00 -66.57
C LYS A 821 0.62 -7.64 -65.54
N LYS A 822 0.68 -6.38 -65.04
CA LYS A 822 -0.28 -5.22 -65.09
C LYS A 822 -1.82 -5.42 -64.88
N PRO A 823 -2.63 -4.35 -64.57
CA PRO A 823 -2.42 -3.12 -63.76
C PRO A 823 -3.70 -2.59 -62.99
N PHE A 824 -3.62 -1.37 -62.41
CA PHE A 824 -4.71 -0.41 -62.05
C PHE A 824 -5.55 -0.76 -60.78
N VAL A 825 -5.99 0.12 -59.86
CA VAL A 825 -6.50 1.51 -59.90
C VAL A 825 -6.34 2.17 -58.50
N GLN A 826 -5.99 3.46 -58.44
CA GLN A 826 -6.40 4.45 -57.40
C GLN A 826 -7.46 5.35 -58.07
N PRO A 827 -8.44 5.93 -57.35
CA PRO A 827 -8.28 7.32 -56.84
C PRO A 827 -9.07 7.60 -55.53
N GLU A 828 -8.60 8.50 -54.66
CA GLU A 828 -9.09 9.90 -54.40
C GLU A 828 -10.43 9.99 -53.64
N GLN A 829 -10.79 11.02 -52.87
CA GLN A 829 -10.17 12.17 -52.20
C GLN A 829 -11.25 12.74 -51.27
N SER A 830 -10.79 13.51 -50.29
CA SER A 830 -11.46 14.56 -49.50
C SER A 830 -12.78 15.18 -49.99
N ALA A 831 -13.68 15.42 -49.04
CA ALA A 831 -14.25 16.74 -48.73
C ALA A 831 -14.58 16.81 -47.24
#